data_AF-A0A924B753-F1
#
_entry.id   AF-A0A924B753-F1
#
_cell.length_a   1.000
_cell.length_b   1.000
_cell.length_c   1.000
_cell.angle_alpha   90.00
_cell.angle_beta   90.00
_cell.angle_gamma   90.00
#
_symmetry.space_group_name_H-M   'P 1'
#
loop_
_entity.id
_entity.type
_entity.pdbx_description
1 polymer ?
#
loop_
_entity_poly.entity_id
_entity_poly.type
_entity_poly.pdbx_seq_one_letter_code
_entity_poly.pdbx_strand_id
1 'polypeptide(L)'
;MIKIILPMLFLYSAAEAQMDMAFRRANAIALYEFLDTSGAIIKDTSSQGTPLDLTIADPSAVLRGSGYIDIQTRNLISSAGPATKIIDACKASGEMSIETWIENNEPAQLSVGEYPANTAQPNRIISLSSGLLKNNFSIGQFYDNAELYYSSINTSGNETMSKPGGSLNNPIMSTKNQIIVPSLETNSSPAVPSQRVIVTLSKDEVARLYLSDRDGNLSKAAQMATGFSKGTAAFFNNWYTDAKLTIGNVSTTITEVKNATGDFTTCTDAASIAKNPACAANSRYWKGKVRLVAIYCKTLSENDILGARSAAQITNKVIAVDPAVKVTDSLKKAQDIFQRLTGVKTPLYDPVLVAMEKKLSSNDPIGAAALATADSRFYNITVRDFASKMSNRAESITVPLNDFTATVVGAVRDEINAQRLLWDNLVYVADPTKASVPSSTVSDILRSNNHYESLDTQRIDLSKVLIPSTQKVYNGTKAVDMPTPAGLLTTRQWMSAHAIAGTNRRLVEFSFREFLCTPLEKVADSTGPDNVVGRDIDRFPGGSHTKFTTTCRACHTIMDGFRPAFGYFTFNSDYVMHSFTSPAVKTQEDEDKGLGMWKSEDAGATYVHGKLNKNATVFPGGRVTVDDNWVNDAVYGANLPYFNWKRMSGKGIQEFGKMLSESKQFPLCMASRVYTSVCKRAPASSEDALLAAASTEFVAKNYNLKFLFQKIVTSKECLGGN
;
A
#
# COMPACT_ATOMS: atom_id res chain seq x y z
N MET A 1 7.02 14.30 -59.09
CA MET A 1 5.83 14.52 -58.23
C MET A 1 5.29 13.16 -57.81
N ILE A 2 5.63 12.69 -56.62
CA ILE A 2 5.09 11.45 -56.05
C ILE A 2 4.26 11.85 -54.83
N LYS A 3 2.93 11.69 -54.93
CA LYS A 3 1.99 11.90 -53.83
C LYS A 3 2.03 10.67 -52.93
N ILE A 4 2.57 10.81 -51.73
CA ILE A 4 2.43 9.83 -50.65
C ILE A 4 1.17 10.21 -49.86
N ILE A 5 0.16 9.35 -49.93
CA ILE A 5 -1.03 9.39 -49.09
C ILE A 5 -0.67 8.72 -47.77
N LEU A 6 -0.58 9.49 -46.69
CA LEU A 6 -0.41 8.98 -45.33
C LEU A 6 -1.81 8.87 -44.69
N PRO A 7 -2.27 7.69 -44.23
CA PRO A 7 -3.54 7.59 -43.54
C PRO A 7 -3.36 8.12 -42.11
N MET A 8 -4.11 9.17 -41.79
CA MET A 8 -4.24 9.73 -40.47
C MET A 8 -5.03 8.72 -39.61
N LEU A 9 -4.33 7.85 -38.88
CA LEU A 9 -4.93 7.05 -37.82
C LEU A 9 -5.33 8.01 -36.68
N PHE A 10 -6.61 8.32 -36.59
CA PHE A 10 -7.21 8.83 -35.37
C PHE A 10 -7.14 7.71 -34.32
N LEU A 11 -6.12 7.77 -33.45
CA LEU A 11 -6.12 7.08 -32.18
C LEU A 11 -7.22 7.72 -31.31
N TYR A 12 -8.43 7.17 -31.36
CA TYR A 12 -9.38 7.33 -30.27
C TYR A 12 -8.76 6.63 -29.05
N SER A 13 -8.10 7.40 -28.19
CA SER A 13 -7.85 6.96 -26.83
C SER A 13 -9.21 6.69 -26.18
N ALA A 14 -9.49 5.44 -25.82
CA ALA A 14 -10.55 5.15 -24.88
C ALA A 14 -10.18 5.86 -23.58
N ALA A 15 -10.94 6.91 -23.23
CA ALA A 15 -10.87 7.50 -21.91
C ALA A 15 -11.38 6.44 -20.93
N GLU A 16 -10.45 5.68 -20.35
CA GLU A 16 -10.76 4.67 -19.34
C GLU A 16 -11.10 5.40 -18.03
N ALA A 17 -12.38 5.35 -17.66
CA ALA A 17 -12.92 6.05 -16.51
C ALA A 17 -12.29 5.55 -15.19
N GLN A 18 -11.55 6.44 -14.52
CA GLN A 18 -11.29 6.41 -13.08
C GLN A 18 -11.50 7.83 -12.55
N MET A 19 -12.06 7.98 -11.35
CA MET A 19 -12.20 9.28 -10.66
C MET A 19 -10.84 9.84 -10.24
N ASP A 20 -10.01 10.22 -11.21
CA ASP A 20 -8.81 11.03 -10.99
C ASP A 20 -9.19 12.51 -10.80
N MET A 21 -8.21 13.38 -10.55
CA MET A 21 -8.50 14.80 -10.33
C MET A 21 -9.03 15.50 -11.58
N ALA A 22 -8.66 15.05 -12.78
CA ALA A 22 -9.18 15.59 -14.03
C ALA A 22 -10.69 15.30 -14.16
N PHE A 23 -11.09 14.06 -13.87
CA PHE A 23 -12.49 13.66 -13.79
C PHE A 23 -13.24 14.51 -12.77
N ARG A 24 -12.72 14.69 -11.55
CA ARG A 24 -13.40 15.49 -10.51
C ARG A 24 -13.62 16.93 -10.96
N ARG A 25 -12.59 17.61 -11.45
CA ARG A 25 -12.70 19.01 -11.89
C ARG A 25 -13.68 19.17 -13.06
N ALA A 26 -13.72 18.20 -13.96
CA ALA A 26 -14.62 18.21 -15.11
C ALA A 26 -16.07 17.88 -14.75
N ASN A 27 -16.31 17.04 -13.74
CA ASN A 27 -17.63 16.43 -13.51
C ASN A 27 -18.31 16.84 -12.19
N ALA A 28 -17.57 17.29 -11.19
CA ALA A 28 -18.15 17.76 -9.94
C ALA A 28 -18.77 19.15 -10.16
N ILE A 29 -19.99 19.34 -9.67
CA ILE A 29 -20.64 20.66 -9.62
C ILE A 29 -19.95 21.55 -8.60
N ALA A 30 -19.45 20.99 -7.49
CA ALA A 30 -18.60 21.71 -6.55
C ALA A 30 -17.45 20.80 -6.10
N LEU A 31 -16.24 21.35 -6.02
CA LEU A 31 -15.03 20.60 -5.66
C LEU A 31 -14.14 21.43 -4.73
N TYR A 32 -13.74 20.86 -3.60
CA TYR A 32 -12.86 21.48 -2.63
C TYR A 32 -11.66 20.56 -2.37
N GLU A 33 -10.49 21.00 -2.82
CA GLU A 33 -9.21 20.26 -2.73
C GLU A 33 -8.32 20.73 -1.57
N PHE A 34 -8.69 21.82 -0.89
CA PHE A 34 -7.95 22.41 0.23
C PHE A 34 -6.46 22.68 -0.07
N LEU A 35 -6.19 23.20 -1.28
CA LEU A 35 -4.81 23.47 -1.76
C LEU A 35 -4.15 24.65 -1.03
N ASP A 36 -4.92 25.70 -0.69
CA ASP A 36 -4.39 26.85 0.02
C ASP A 36 -4.11 26.48 1.50
N THR A 37 -2.94 26.85 2.00
CA THR A 37 -2.47 26.52 3.36
C THR A 37 -2.80 27.57 4.43
N SER A 38 -3.50 28.66 4.06
CA SER A 38 -3.88 29.74 4.97
C SER A 38 -5.08 30.54 4.45
N GLY A 39 -5.60 31.46 5.26
CA GLY A 39 -6.73 32.33 4.91
C GLY A 39 -8.10 31.75 5.23
N ALA A 40 -9.12 32.61 5.24
CA ALA A 40 -10.49 32.26 5.63
C ALA A 40 -11.34 31.68 4.48
N ILE A 41 -10.81 31.63 3.25
CA ILE A 41 -11.55 31.20 2.06
C ILE A 41 -11.04 29.84 1.58
N ILE A 42 -11.98 28.96 1.25
CA ILE A 42 -11.74 27.68 0.60
C ILE A 42 -12.38 27.76 -0.78
N LYS A 43 -11.54 27.67 -1.82
CA LYS A 43 -11.97 27.85 -3.20
C LYS A 43 -12.69 26.60 -3.72
N ASP A 44 -13.80 26.82 -4.43
CA ASP A 44 -14.40 25.81 -5.28
C ASP A 44 -13.58 25.72 -6.57
N THR A 45 -12.87 24.60 -6.75
CA THR A 45 -11.99 24.34 -7.89
C THR A 45 -12.69 23.59 -9.01
N SER A 46 -14.02 23.41 -8.93
CA SER A 46 -14.79 22.85 -10.04
C SER A 46 -14.80 23.80 -11.24
N SER A 47 -14.79 23.23 -12.44
CA SER A 47 -14.89 24.01 -13.69
C SER A 47 -16.35 24.34 -14.04
N GLN A 48 -17.26 24.38 -13.07
CA GLN A 48 -18.71 24.39 -13.27
C GLN A 48 -19.37 25.66 -12.72
N GLY A 49 -19.81 26.55 -13.62
CA GLY A 49 -20.51 27.79 -13.25
C GLY A 49 -19.66 28.74 -12.39
N THR A 50 -20.32 29.62 -11.63
CA THR A 50 -19.64 30.49 -10.65
C THR A 50 -19.12 29.66 -9.46
N PRO A 51 -17.86 29.85 -9.01
CA PRO A 51 -17.32 29.15 -7.84
C PRO A 51 -18.18 29.35 -6.58
N LEU A 52 -18.51 28.26 -5.89
CA LEU A 52 -19.18 28.29 -4.59
C LEU A 52 -18.14 28.27 -3.47
N ASP A 53 -17.35 29.32 -3.33
CA ASP A 53 -16.31 29.37 -2.30
C ASP A 53 -16.92 29.29 -0.89
N LEU A 54 -16.22 28.60 0.03
CA LEU A 54 -16.61 28.48 1.43
C LEU A 54 -15.81 29.44 2.29
N THR A 55 -16.47 30.03 3.28
CA THR A 55 -15.86 30.88 4.29
C THR A 55 -15.74 30.12 5.60
N ILE A 56 -14.55 30.14 6.18
CA ILE A 56 -14.24 29.63 7.51
C ILE A 56 -14.61 30.73 8.51
N ALA A 57 -15.59 30.48 9.38
CA ALA A 57 -16.05 31.49 10.33
C ALA A 57 -14.97 31.89 11.34
N ASP A 58 -14.22 30.91 11.84
CA ASP A 58 -13.07 31.14 12.74
C ASP A 58 -11.82 30.45 12.20
N PRO A 59 -10.92 31.17 11.50
CA PRO A 59 -9.69 30.57 10.98
C PRO A 59 -8.75 30.02 12.07
N SER A 60 -8.89 30.44 13.33
CA SER A 60 -8.07 29.94 14.45
C SER A 60 -8.52 28.56 14.96
N ALA A 61 -9.76 28.17 14.65
CA ALA A 61 -10.35 26.87 14.99
C ALA A 61 -10.00 25.74 13.99
N VAL A 62 -9.16 26.02 12.99
CA VAL A 62 -8.72 25.05 11.97
C VAL A 62 -7.21 25.10 11.75
N LEU A 63 -6.61 23.98 11.35
CA LEU A 63 -5.28 23.95 10.76
C LEU A 63 -5.42 23.69 9.25
N ARG A 64 -4.64 24.41 8.45
CA ARG A 64 -4.63 24.22 6.99
C ARG A 64 -3.25 23.72 6.57
N GLY A 65 -3.24 22.65 5.78
CA GLY A 65 -2.01 22.12 5.18
C GLY A 65 -2.21 21.88 3.69
N SER A 66 -1.14 21.49 3.00
CA SER A 66 -1.21 21.22 1.56
C SER A 66 -2.13 20.01 1.32
N GLY A 67 -3.33 20.27 0.80
CA GLY A 67 -4.33 19.24 0.48
C GLY A 67 -5.18 18.76 1.66
N TYR A 68 -5.33 19.56 2.72
CA TYR A 68 -6.30 19.29 3.79
C TYR A 68 -6.67 20.52 4.62
N ILE A 69 -7.84 20.45 5.26
CA ILE A 69 -8.25 21.29 6.39
C ILE A 69 -8.52 20.40 7.60
N ASP A 70 -7.92 20.70 8.74
CA ASP A 70 -8.12 20.01 10.00
C ASP A 70 -8.99 20.87 10.92
N ILE A 71 -10.22 20.43 11.17
CA ILE A 71 -11.14 21.10 12.08
C ILE A 71 -10.74 20.69 13.49
N GLN A 72 -10.16 21.61 14.26
CA GLN A 72 -9.63 21.34 15.60
C GLN A 72 -10.69 21.51 16.68
N THR A 73 -11.57 22.49 16.48
CA THR A 73 -12.63 22.86 17.42
C THR A 73 -13.88 23.26 16.65
N ARG A 74 -14.93 23.64 17.37
CA ARG A 74 -16.20 24.06 16.77
C ARG A 74 -15.97 25.16 15.73
N ASN A 75 -16.43 24.92 14.52
CA ASN A 75 -16.39 25.92 13.46
C ASN A 75 -17.63 25.79 12.56
N LEU A 76 -17.87 26.81 11.75
CA LEU A 76 -18.82 26.77 10.64
C LEU A 76 -18.07 27.17 9.38
N ILE A 77 -17.84 26.20 8.51
CA ILE A 77 -17.30 26.43 7.17
C ILE A 77 -18.50 26.40 6.24
N SER A 78 -18.83 27.52 5.58
CA SER A 78 -20.10 27.65 4.85
C SER A 78 -19.99 28.48 3.58
N SER A 79 -20.84 28.19 2.60
CA SER A 79 -21.04 29.04 1.43
C SER A 79 -21.63 30.41 1.83
N ALA A 80 -21.17 31.48 1.18
CA ALA A 80 -21.62 32.85 1.49
C ALA A 80 -23.14 33.01 1.32
N GLY A 81 -23.70 32.41 0.28
CA GLY A 81 -25.13 32.36 -0.01
C GLY A 81 -25.65 30.93 -0.21
N PRO A 82 -26.93 30.79 -0.58
CA PRO A 82 -27.51 29.50 -0.93
C PRO A 82 -26.72 28.81 -2.06
N ALA A 83 -26.54 27.51 -1.96
CA ALA A 83 -25.79 26.71 -2.94
C ALA A 83 -26.64 26.40 -4.18
N THR A 84 -27.18 27.44 -4.83
CA THR A 84 -28.13 27.31 -5.95
C THR A 84 -27.59 26.46 -7.09
N LYS A 85 -26.30 26.59 -7.43
CA LYS A 85 -25.69 25.74 -8.48
C LYS A 85 -25.75 24.24 -8.19
N ILE A 86 -25.67 23.82 -6.92
CA ILE A 86 -25.84 22.42 -6.54
C ILE A 86 -27.33 22.05 -6.55
N ILE A 87 -28.17 22.90 -5.94
CA ILE A 87 -29.60 22.67 -5.80
C ILE A 87 -30.26 22.52 -7.18
N ASP A 88 -30.02 23.46 -8.08
CA ASP A 88 -30.65 23.52 -9.40
C ASP A 88 -30.13 22.40 -10.30
N ALA A 89 -28.82 22.10 -10.27
CA ALA A 89 -28.24 21.01 -11.07
C ALA A 89 -28.78 19.64 -10.65
N CYS A 90 -28.94 19.40 -9.34
CA CYS A 90 -29.44 18.12 -8.82
C CYS A 90 -30.96 18.00 -8.99
N LYS A 91 -31.70 19.12 -8.91
CA LYS A 91 -33.12 19.18 -9.32
C LYS A 91 -33.30 18.82 -10.79
N ALA A 92 -32.45 19.37 -11.65
CA ALA A 92 -32.52 19.14 -13.09
C ALA A 92 -32.12 17.69 -13.47
N SER A 93 -31.10 17.13 -12.81
CA SER A 93 -30.64 15.78 -13.13
C SER A 93 -31.51 14.68 -12.51
N GLY A 94 -32.08 14.90 -11.33
CA GLY A 94 -32.80 13.86 -10.59
C GLY A 94 -31.87 12.80 -9.98
N GLU A 95 -30.57 13.08 -9.86
CA GLU A 95 -29.55 12.15 -9.34
C GLU A 95 -28.38 12.90 -8.68
N MET A 96 -27.67 12.24 -7.76
CA MET A 96 -26.58 12.87 -7.01
C MET A 96 -25.51 11.86 -6.57
N SER A 97 -24.27 12.33 -6.48
CA SER A 97 -23.21 11.68 -5.72
C SER A 97 -22.44 12.67 -4.87
N ILE A 98 -21.97 12.23 -3.71
CA ILE A 98 -21.14 13.02 -2.81
C ILE A 98 -19.91 12.18 -2.46
N GLU A 99 -18.73 12.72 -2.65
CA GLU A 99 -17.45 12.12 -2.28
C GLU A 99 -16.76 13.00 -1.24
N THR A 100 -16.28 12.39 -0.14
CA THR A 100 -15.42 13.09 0.81
C THR A 100 -14.32 12.20 1.36
N TRP A 101 -13.16 12.78 1.63
CA TRP A 101 -12.00 12.09 2.17
C TRP A 101 -11.69 12.69 3.54
N ILE A 102 -11.71 11.87 4.60
CA ILE A 102 -11.63 12.34 5.96
C ILE A 102 -10.63 11.54 6.81
N GLU A 103 -9.98 12.19 7.78
CA GLU A 103 -9.25 11.54 8.86
C GLU A 103 -9.90 11.94 10.18
N ASN A 104 -10.28 10.94 10.97
CA ASN A 104 -10.85 11.16 12.29
C ASN A 104 -9.71 11.23 13.32
N ASN A 105 -9.61 12.36 14.02
CA ASN A 105 -8.53 12.64 14.98
C ASN A 105 -8.99 12.52 16.45
N GLU A 106 -10.21 12.07 16.70
CA GLU A 106 -10.78 11.98 18.06
C GLU A 106 -10.68 10.57 18.66
N PRO A 107 -10.14 10.42 19.89
CA PRO A 107 -10.26 9.19 20.65
C PRO A 107 -11.62 9.09 21.35
N ALA A 108 -12.38 8.05 21.02
CA ALA A 108 -13.27 7.26 21.90
C ALA A 108 -14.22 7.97 22.90
N GLN A 109 -14.56 9.25 22.75
CA GLN A 109 -15.60 9.89 23.56
C GLN A 109 -16.94 9.86 22.82
N LEU A 110 -17.98 9.41 23.52
CA LEU A 110 -19.35 9.42 23.04
C LEU A 110 -19.76 10.86 22.69
N SER A 111 -19.83 11.18 21.39
CA SER A 111 -20.30 12.48 20.90
C SER A 111 -21.44 12.25 19.93
N VAL A 112 -22.65 12.31 20.45
CA VAL A 112 -23.89 12.38 19.67
C VAL A 112 -24.40 13.82 19.74
N GLY A 113 -24.85 14.36 18.61
CA GLY A 113 -25.63 15.58 18.66
C GLY A 113 -26.96 15.27 19.33
N GLU A 114 -27.22 15.77 20.53
CA GLU A 114 -28.55 15.66 21.13
C GLU A 114 -29.34 16.91 20.74
N TYR A 115 -30.54 16.75 20.14
CA TYR A 115 -31.66 17.71 20.19
C TYR A 115 -32.78 17.35 19.18
N PRO A 116 -34.08 17.49 19.53
CA PRO A 116 -34.67 17.56 20.87
C PRO A 116 -34.89 16.17 21.50
N ALA A 117 -34.97 16.10 22.83
CA ALA A 117 -35.38 14.93 23.62
C ALA A 117 -34.47 13.68 23.54
N ASN A 118 -33.15 13.84 23.73
CA ASN A 118 -32.18 12.74 23.89
C ASN A 118 -32.15 11.72 22.73
N THR A 119 -32.57 12.13 21.53
CA THR A 119 -32.42 11.30 20.32
C THR A 119 -31.04 11.58 19.72
N ALA A 120 -30.17 10.56 19.70
CA ALA A 120 -28.83 10.65 19.14
C ALA A 120 -28.85 11.05 17.65
N GLN A 121 -28.02 12.03 17.29
CA GLN A 121 -27.79 12.49 15.91
C GLN A 121 -26.31 12.38 15.53
N PRO A 122 -25.99 12.18 14.25
CA PRO A 122 -24.60 12.11 13.80
C PRO A 122 -23.97 13.51 13.76
N ASN A 123 -22.67 13.60 14.06
CA ASN A 123 -21.88 14.81 13.85
C ASN A 123 -21.76 15.04 12.34
N ARG A 124 -22.18 16.22 11.86
CA ARG A 124 -22.26 16.49 10.41
C ARG A 124 -20.88 16.83 9.86
N ILE A 125 -20.40 15.99 8.95
CA ILE A 125 -19.16 16.20 8.21
C ILE A 125 -19.43 17.17 7.05
N ILE A 126 -20.48 16.90 6.27
CA ILE A 126 -20.93 17.74 5.15
C ILE A 126 -22.44 17.84 5.21
N SER A 127 -23.00 19.03 4.99
CA SER A 127 -24.43 19.23 4.92
C SER A 127 -24.79 20.30 3.90
N LEU A 128 -25.91 20.13 3.23
CA LEU A 128 -26.60 21.19 2.49
C LEU A 128 -27.90 21.47 3.23
N SER A 129 -27.97 22.59 3.95
CA SER A 129 -29.09 22.88 4.85
C SER A 129 -29.36 24.38 5.00
N SER A 130 -30.58 24.75 5.40
CA SER A 130 -30.94 26.09 5.86
C SER A 130 -31.35 26.13 7.35
N GLY A 131 -31.26 24.99 8.04
CA GLY A 131 -31.54 24.86 9.46
C GLY A 131 -31.36 23.43 9.96
N LEU A 132 -31.54 23.22 11.26
CA LEU A 132 -31.42 21.91 11.91
C LEU A 132 -32.42 20.88 11.38
N LEU A 133 -33.62 21.33 11.00
CA LEU A 133 -34.73 20.53 10.46
C LEU A 133 -35.04 20.88 8.99
N LYS A 134 -34.10 21.56 8.32
CA LYS A 134 -34.22 21.95 6.91
C LYS A 134 -32.96 21.54 6.16
N ASN A 135 -32.80 20.24 5.96
CA ASN A 135 -31.66 19.61 5.33
C ASN A 135 -32.06 19.08 3.96
N ASN A 136 -31.24 19.35 2.95
CA ASN A 136 -31.35 18.74 1.62
C ASN A 136 -30.51 17.46 1.55
N PHE A 137 -29.30 17.47 2.11
CA PHE A 137 -28.53 16.25 2.34
C PHE A 137 -27.53 16.44 3.48
N SER A 138 -27.08 15.34 4.09
CA SER A 138 -25.94 15.34 4.98
C SER A 138 -25.21 14.01 5.01
N ILE A 139 -23.89 14.07 5.15
CA ILE A 139 -23.02 12.97 5.56
C ILE A 139 -22.53 13.30 6.97
N GLY A 140 -22.68 12.36 7.89
CA GLY A 140 -22.23 12.50 9.27
C GLY A 140 -21.74 11.19 9.85
N GLN A 141 -21.24 11.26 11.07
CA GLN A 141 -20.68 10.13 11.80
C GLN A 141 -21.22 10.10 13.23
N PHE A 142 -21.65 8.93 13.70
CA PHE A 142 -21.91 8.68 15.12
C PHE A 142 -20.64 8.20 15.81
N TYR A 143 -20.36 8.76 16.99
CA TYR A 143 -19.32 8.29 17.89
C TYR A 143 -19.99 7.61 19.07
N ASP A 144 -20.59 6.43 18.86
CA ASP A 144 -21.49 5.77 19.81
C ASP A 144 -20.95 4.44 20.37
N ASN A 145 -19.63 4.29 20.45
CA ASN A 145 -18.91 3.01 20.69
C ASN A 145 -19.11 1.95 19.59
N ALA A 146 -19.89 2.25 18.54
CA ALA A 146 -20.11 1.38 17.40
C ALA A 146 -19.71 2.01 16.05
N GLU A 147 -19.45 3.33 16.04
CA GLU A 147 -18.89 4.13 14.95
C GLU A 147 -19.56 3.89 13.59
N LEU A 148 -20.54 4.74 13.24
CA LEU A 148 -21.36 4.55 12.03
C LEU A 148 -21.38 5.80 11.15
N TYR A 149 -21.24 5.61 9.84
CA TYR A 149 -21.49 6.65 8.85
C TYR A 149 -22.97 6.70 8.59
N TYR A 150 -23.46 7.92 8.59
CA TYR A 150 -24.84 8.25 8.36
C TYR A 150 -24.93 9.15 7.14
N SER A 151 -25.79 8.79 6.19
CA SER A 151 -26.13 9.67 5.09
C SER A 151 -27.63 9.79 4.92
N SER A 152 -28.10 11.02 4.79
CA SER A 152 -29.49 11.36 4.50
C SER A 152 -29.57 12.28 3.29
N ILE A 153 -30.55 12.04 2.42
CA ILE A 153 -30.90 12.91 1.31
C ILE A 153 -32.40 13.17 1.42
N ASN A 154 -32.81 14.43 1.41
CA ASN A 154 -34.20 14.80 1.52
C ASN A 154 -34.88 14.56 0.18
N THR A 155 -35.72 13.53 0.15
CA THR A 155 -36.47 13.11 -1.02
C THR A 155 -37.97 13.23 -0.84
N SER A 156 -38.43 13.35 0.41
CA SER A 156 -39.86 13.34 0.77
C SER A 156 -40.40 14.70 1.20
N GLY A 157 -39.55 15.68 1.48
CA GLY A 157 -39.93 16.95 2.09
C GLY A 157 -40.36 16.85 3.57
N ASN A 158 -40.43 15.65 4.13
CA ASN A 158 -40.95 15.38 5.47
C ASN A 158 -39.80 15.12 6.47
N GLU A 159 -38.93 16.12 6.67
CA GLU A 159 -37.97 16.08 7.77
C GLU A 159 -38.70 16.19 9.10
N THR A 160 -38.45 15.24 10.01
CA THR A 160 -39.02 15.24 11.36
C THR A 160 -37.92 14.99 12.37
N MET A 161 -38.18 15.27 13.64
CA MET A 161 -37.20 15.12 14.72
C MET A 161 -36.66 13.69 14.87
N SER A 162 -37.49 12.68 14.59
CA SER A 162 -37.11 11.26 14.59
C SER A 162 -36.55 10.78 13.24
N LYS A 163 -36.61 11.63 12.20
CA LYS A 163 -36.07 11.37 10.85
C LYS A 163 -35.29 12.62 10.36
N PRO A 164 -34.17 12.95 11.02
CA PRO A 164 -33.29 14.02 10.57
C PRO A 164 -32.90 13.79 9.10
N GLY A 165 -32.97 14.83 8.27
CA GLY A 165 -32.61 14.77 6.85
C GLY A 165 -33.70 14.35 5.86
N GLY A 166 -34.96 14.17 6.25
CA GLY A 166 -36.11 14.06 5.32
C GLY A 166 -36.08 12.88 4.34
N SER A 167 -35.24 11.87 4.58
CA SER A 167 -35.13 10.67 3.74
C SER A 167 -36.42 9.84 3.80
N LEU A 168 -36.81 9.26 2.67
CA LEU A 168 -37.85 8.24 2.58
C LEU A 168 -37.53 7.08 3.56
N ASN A 169 -38.25 7.07 4.68
CA ASN A 169 -38.39 6.04 5.70
C ASN A 169 -37.16 5.57 6.49
N ASN A 170 -35.95 5.51 5.93
CA ASN A 170 -34.71 5.25 6.67
C ASN A 170 -33.47 5.89 6.00
N PRO A 171 -32.53 6.46 6.77
CA PRO A 171 -31.23 6.94 6.27
C PRO A 171 -30.30 5.77 5.90
N ILE A 172 -29.31 6.02 5.05
CA ILE A 172 -28.26 5.01 4.80
C ILE A 172 -27.31 5.03 5.99
N MET A 173 -27.11 3.87 6.60
CA MET A 173 -26.16 3.69 7.70
C MET A 173 -25.22 2.53 7.40
N SER A 174 -23.91 2.73 7.61
CA SER A 174 -22.93 1.64 7.52
C SER A 174 -23.17 0.58 8.60
N THR A 175 -22.52 -0.58 8.48
CA THR A 175 -22.40 -1.52 9.60
C THR A 175 -21.20 -1.15 10.49
N LYS A 176 -21.21 -1.64 11.74
CA LYS A 176 -20.19 -1.37 12.76
C LYS A 176 -18.76 -1.76 12.33
N ASN A 177 -18.62 -2.87 11.61
CA ASN A 177 -17.30 -3.44 11.28
C ASN A 177 -16.63 -2.81 10.05
N GLN A 178 -17.20 -1.75 9.47
CA GLN A 178 -16.73 -1.16 8.21
C GLN A 178 -16.14 0.25 8.36
N ILE A 179 -16.12 0.77 9.58
CA ILE A 179 -15.37 1.99 9.89
C ILE A 179 -13.98 1.61 10.37
N ILE A 180 -12.97 2.36 9.90
CA ILE A 180 -11.60 2.25 10.40
C ILE A 180 -11.35 3.46 11.28
N VAL A 181 -11.60 3.28 12.57
CA VAL A 181 -11.12 4.15 13.63
C VAL A 181 -10.53 3.22 14.70
N PRO A 182 -9.49 3.64 15.45
CA PRO A 182 -8.86 2.83 16.50
C PRO A 182 -9.83 2.14 17.46
N SER A 183 -9.47 0.90 17.83
CA SER A 183 -10.05 0.18 18.96
C SER A 183 -10.06 1.05 20.22
N LEU A 184 -11.16 0.99 20.97
CA LEU A 184 -11.39 1.67 22.26
C LEU A 184 -10.34 1.31 23.34
N GLU A 185 -9.43 0.37 23.09
CA GLU A 185 -8.52 -0.20 24.11
C GLU A 185 -7.10 0.39 24.13
N THR A 186 -6.72 1.26 23.18
CA THR A 186 -5.35 1.82 23.13
C THR A 186 -5.33 3.33 23.32
N ASN A 187 -4.77 3.80 24.45
CA ASN A 187 -4.51 5.21 24.80
C ASN A 187 -3.42 5.90 23.94
N SER A 188 -3.13 5.38 22.74
CA SER A 188 -2.18 5.97 21.81
C SER A 188 -2.86 6.21 20.46
N SER A 189 -2.80 7.44 19.97
CA SER A 189 -3.31 7.80 18.64
C SER A 189 -2.51 7.05 17.58
N PRO A 190 -3.10 6.11 16.82
CA PRO A 190 -2.43 5.53 15.66
C PRO A 190 -2.32 6.59 14.56
N ALA A 191 -1.38 6.40 13.63
CA ALA A 191 -1.45 7.08 12.34
C ALA A 191 -2.76 6.63 11.64
N VAL A 192 -3.81 7.45 11.68
CA VAL A 192 -5.10 7.15 11.06
C VAL A 192 -4.99 7.46 9.57
N PRO A 193 -5.15 6.47 8.67
CA PRO A 193 -5.21 6.73 7.24
C PRO A 193 -6.56 7.38 6.87
N SER A 194 -6.53 8.23 5.85
CA SER A 194 -7.71 8.91 5.31
C SER A 194 -8.75 7.89 4.83
N GLN A 195 -9.99 8.01 5.31
CA GLN A 195 -11.13 7.25 4.83
C GLN A 195 -11.88 8.01 3.73
N ARG A 196 -12.17 7.34 2.62
CA ARG A 196 -13.01 7.87 1.52
C ARG A 196 -14.44 7.40 1.71
N VAL A 197 -15.38 8.34 1.68
CA VAL A 197 -16.81 8.11 1.83
C VAL A 197 -17.50 8.59 0.57
N ILE A 198 -18.18 7.69 -0.14
CA ILE A 198 -18.96 8.05 -1.34
C ILE A 198 -20.41 7.60 -1.17
N VAL A 199 -21.32 8.55 -1.32
CA VAL A 199 -22.77 8.28 -1.35
C VAL A 199 -23.27 8.56 -2.74
N THR A 200 -24.07 7.66 -3.30
CA THR A 200 -24.77 7.88 -4.58
C THR A 200 -26.27 7.71 -4.41
N LEU A 201 -27.05 8.42 -5.20
CA LEU A 201 -28.49 8.27 -5.36
C LEU A 201 -28.80 8.33 -6.87
N SER A 202 -29.27 7.22 -7.43
CA SER A 202 -29.63 7.12 -8.84
C SER A 202 -31.07 7.56 -9.13
N LYS A 203 -31.36 7.82 -10.41
CA LYS A 203 -32.72 8.11 -10.90
C LYS A 203 -33.74 7.02 -10.57
N ASP A 204 -33.27 5.76 -10.50
CA ASP A 204 -34.09 4.60 -10.11
C ASP A 204 -34.26 4.46 -8.58
N GLU A 205 -33.98 5.53 -7.83
CA GLU A 205 -34.12 5.61 -6.37
C GLU A 205 -33.19 4.68 -5.59
N VAL A 206 -32.12 4.19 -6.21
CA VAL A 206 -31.17 3.30 -5.55
C VAL A 206 -30.03 4.11 -4.99
N ALA A 207 -29.99 4.21 -3.66
CA ALA A 207 -28.88 4.83 -2.97
C ALA A 207 -27.84 3.81 -2.53
N ARG A 208 -26.57 4.20 -2.60
CA ARG A 208 -25.44 3.35 -2.21
C ARG A 208 -24.45 4.15 -1.37
N LEU A 209 -23.78 3.45 -0.45
CA LEU A 209 -22.68 3.97 0.35
C LEU A 209 -21.45 3.13 0.04
N TYR A 210 -20.33 3.78 -0.21
CA TYR A 210 -19.03 3.17 -0.41
C TYR A 210 -18.07 3.76 0.62
N LEU A 211 -17.27 2.89 1.23
CA LEU A 211 -16.28 3.26 2.24
C LEU A 211 -14.93 2.68 1.85
N SER A 212 -13.87 3.44 2.05
CA SER A 212 -12.53 2.89 1.95
C SER A 212 -12.13 2.16 3.22
N ASP A 213 -11.35 1.09 3.09
CA ASP A 213 -10.69 0.48 4.24
C ASP A 213 -9.45 1.29 4.70
N ARG A 214 -8.72 0.77 5.71
CA ARG A 214 -7.48 1.37 6.25
C ARG A 214 -6.42 1.58 5.17
N ASP A 215 -6.47 0.77 4.12
CA ASP A 215 -5.48 0.68 3.06
C ASP A 215 -5.96 1.44 1.81
N GLY A 216 -7.04 2.23 1.94
CA GLY A 216 -7.62 3.03 0.87
C GLY A 216 -8.58 2.27 -0.05
N ASN A 217 -8.99 1.04 0.29
CA ASN A 217 -9.86 0.23 -0.56
C ASN A 217 -11.30 0.64 -0.54
N LEU A 218 -11.73 1.31 -1.61
CA LEU A 218 -13.13 1.57 -1.79
C LEU A 218 -13.91 0.29 -2.08
N SER A 219 -14.95 0.03 -1.30
CA SER A 219 -15.89 -1.06 -1.48
C SER A 219 -17.30 -0.59 -1.13
N LYS A 220 -18.32 -1.28 -1.63
CA LYS A 220 -19.71 -1.00 -1.24
C LYS A 220 -19.88 -1.37 0.24
N ALA A 221 -20.31 -0.42 1.05
CA ALA A 221 -20.60 -0.67 2.46
C ALA A 221 -21.83 -1.57 2.60
N ALA A 222 -21.78 -2.50 3.55
CA ALA A 222 -22.95 -3.18 4.06
C ALA A 222 -23.78 -2.15 4.82
N GLN A 223 -25.09 -2.14 4.55
CA GLN A 223 -26.00 -1.12 5.05
C GLN A 223 -26.96 -1.75 6.05
N MET A 224 -27.16 -1.10 7.19
CA MET A 224 -28.17 -1.53 8.18
C MET A 224 -29.60 -1.17 7.76
N ALA A 225 -29.74 -0.22 6.84
CA ALA A 225 -31.00 0.17 6.25
C ALA A 225 -30.80 0.42 4.76
N THR A 226 -31.73 -0.08 3.94
CA THR A 226 -31.59 -0.11 2.47
C THR A 226 -31.77 1.24 1.79
N GLY A 227 -32.20 2.27 2.53
CA GLY A 227 -32.46 3.61 2.00
C GLY A 227 -33.62 3.66 1.01
N PHE A 228 -34.42 4.72 1.12
CA PHE A 228 -35.36 5.26 0.13
C PHE A 228 -36.47 4.33 -0.45
N SER A 229 -37.74 4.61 -0.12
CA SER A 229 -38.91 3.87 -0.64
C SER A 229 -39.44 4.46 -1.96
N LYS A 230 -39.65 3.58 -2.96
CA LYS A 230 -40.25 3.90 -4.28
C LYS A 230 -41.35 4.96 -4.24
N GLY A 231 -41.11 6.13 -4.82
CA GLY A 231 -42.09 7.21 -4.92
C GLY A 231 -41.99 7.94 -6.26
N THR A 232 -43.13 8.11 -6.94
CA THR A 232 -43.25 8.69 -8.30
C THR A 232 -42.92 10.19 -8.44
N ALA A 233 -42.29 10.81 -7.44
CA ALA A 233 -41.97 12.24 -7.42
C ALA A 233 -40.47 12.50 -7.59
N ALA A 234 -40.09 13.53 -8.36
CA ALA A 234 -38.71 13.93 -8.51
C ALA A 234 -38.10 14.34 -7.15
N PHE A 235 -37.17 13.52 -6.64
CA PHE A 235 -36.60 13.55 -5.28
C PHE A 235 -36.19 14.93 -4.78
N PHE A 236 -35.67 15.74 -5.69
CA PHE A 236 -35.03 17.02 -5.38
C PHE A 236 -36.00 18.21 -5.40
N ASN A 237 -37.25 18.04 -5.85
CA ASN A 237 -38.22 19.16 -5.96
C ASN A 237 -38.54 19.81 -4.61
N ASN A 238 -38.47 19.03 -3.53
CA ASN A 238 -38.71 19.48 -2.16
C ASN A 238 -37.48 20.12 -1.50
N TRP A 239 -36.36 20.24 -2.21
CA TRP A 239 -35.15 20.83 -1.65
C TRP A 239 -35.33 22.32 -1.38
N TYR A 240 -34.97 22.70 -0.16
CA TYR A 240 -34.94 24.06 0.32
C TYR A 240 -33.95 24.88 -0.52
N THR A 241 -34.44 25.92 -1.19
CA THR A 241 -33.67 26.75 -2.12
C THR A 241 -32.73 27.72 -1.41
N ASP A 242 -32.95 27.95 -0.12
CA ASP A 242 -32.12 28.79 0.75
C ASP A 242 -30.98 28.01 1.43
N ALA A 243 -30.84 26.72 1.14
CA ALA A 243 -29.84 25.87 1.77
C ALA A 243 -28.40 26.24 1.37
N LYS A 244 -27.51 26.26 2.37
CA LYS A 244 -26.08 26.52 2.23
C LYS A 244 -25.29 25.22 2.37
N LEU A 245 -24.20 25.11 1.63
CA LEU A 245 -23.25 24.02 1.80
C LEU A 245 -22.37 24.31 3.02
N THR A 246 -22.20 23.33 3.89
CA THR A 246 -21.40 23.43 5.10
C THR A 246 -20.49 22.22 5.30
N ILE A 247 -19.32 22.45 5.93
CA ILE A 247 -18.37 21.42 6.36
C ILE A 247 -18.17 21.53 7.87
N GLY A 248 -18.15 20.37 8.55
CA GLY A 248 -17.93 20.26 9.99
C GLY A 248 -19.12 20.63 10.88
N ASN A 249 -20.20 21.17 10.29
CA ASN A 249 -21.37 21.64 11.03
C ASN A 249 -22.59 21.80 10.11
N VAL A 250 -23.72 22.25 10.69
CA VAL A 250 -25.00 22.57 10.03
C VAL A 250 -25.20 24.06 9.84
N SER A 251 -25.86 24.45 8.75
CA SER A 251 -26.26 25.83 8.52
C SER A 251 -27.34 26.24 9.52
N THR A 252 -27.02 27.19 10.41
CA THR A 252 -27.96 27.79 11.38
C THR A 252 -27.68 29.28 11.50
N THR A 253 -28.70 30.06 11.87
CA THR A 253 -28.52 31.47 12.22
C THR A 253 -27.76 31.57 13.54
N ILE A 254 -26.46 31.87 13.44
CA ILE A 254 -25.42 32.38 14.36
C ILE A 254 -25.70 32.53 15.88
N THR A 255 -26.93 32.69 16.35
CA THR A 255 -27.27 32.93 17.78
C THR A 255 -27.38 31.66 18.63
N GLU A 256 -27.71 30.50 18.04
CA GLU A 256 -27.89 29.24 18.80
C GLU A 256 -26.59 28.43 19.01
N VAL A 257 -25.52 28.75 18.28
CA VAL A 257 -24.24 28.00 18.31
C VAL A 257 -23.14 28.73 19.10
N LYS A 258 -23.43 29.93 19.63
CA LYS A 258 -22.56 30.90 20.34
C LYS A 258 -21.04 30.59 20.27
N ASN A 259 -20.40 31.23 19.29
CA ASN A 259 -18.98 31.57 19.33
C ASN A 259 -18.83 32.89 20.11
N ALA A 260 -18.65 32.84 21.44
CA ALA A 260 -18.27 33.99 22.24
C ALA A 260 -16.86 33.78 22.80
N THR A 261 -15.98 34.76 22.62
CA THR A 261 -14.56 34.75 23.05
C THR A 261 -14.36 34.48 24.55
N GLY A 262 -15.40 34.66 25.39
CA GLY A 262 -15.37 34.37 26.82
C GLY A 262 -15.64 32.91 27.21
N ASP A 263 -16.15 32.06 26.31
CA ASP A 263 -16.41 30.63 26.58
C ASP A 263 -15.18 29.73 26.31
N PHE A 264 -14.18 30.26 25.60
CA PHE A 264 -12.97 29.51 25.22
C PHE A 264 -11.97 29.29 26.35
N THR A 265 -12.16 29.92 27.52
CA THR A 265 -11.32 29.66 28.70
C THR A 265 -11.87 28.54 29.59
N THR A 266 -13.11 28.11 29.37
CA THR A 266 -13.84 27.24 30.33
C THR A 266 -14.23 25.87 29.80
N CYS A 267 -14.05 25.57 28.52
CA CYS A 267 -14.33 24.25 27.91
C CYS A 267 -13.22 23.88 26.90
N THR A 268 -11.98 23.75 27.36
CA THR A 268 -10.78 23.49 26.54
C THR A 268 -10.33 22.03 26.52
N ASP A 269 -10.89 21.20 27.38
CA ASP A 269 -10.48 19.80 27.58
C ASP A 269 -11.65 18.90 28.03
N ALA A 270 -11.44 17.59 28.03
CA ALA A 270 -12.46 16.61 28.41
C ALA A 270 -12.96 16.79 29.87
N ALA A 271 -12.12 17.32 30.76
CA ALA A 271 -12.45 17.52 32.17
C ALA A 271 -13.35 18.75 32.40
N SER A 272 -13.20 19.77 31.57
CA SER A 272 -14.02 21.00 31.59
C SER A 272 -15.38 20.80 30.93
N ILE A 273 -15.47 19.94 29.90
CA ILE A 273 -16.74 19.50 29.30
C ILE A 273 -17.60 18.73 30.31
N ALA A 274 -17.00 17.83 31.11
CA ALA A 274 -17.72 17.02 32.10
C ALA A 274 -18.28 17.83 33.29
N LYS A 275 -17.80 19.06 33.51
CA LYS A 275 -18.17 19.91 34.65
C LYS A 275 -19.17 21.02 34.32
N ASN A 276 -19.41 21.32 33.04
CA ASN A 276 -20.31 22.39 32.62
C ASN A 276 -21.52 21.83 31.84
N PRO A 277 -22.72 21.73 32.46
CA PRO A 277 -23.93 21.23 31.80
C PRO A 277 -24.33 22.01 30.53
N ALA A 278 -23.89 23.26 30.39
CA ALA A 278 -24.14 24.07 29.19
C ALA A 278 -23.27 23.67 27.99
N CYS A 279 -22.10 23.04 28.20
CA CYS A 279 -21.23 22.55 27.13
C CYS A 279 -21.72 21.21 26.54
N ALA A 280 -22.41 20.38 27.33
CA ALA A 280 -22.87 19.05 26.92
C ALA A 280 -24.14 19.03 26.05
N ALA A 281 -25.04 20.00 26.19
CA ALA A 281 -26.41 19.83 25.70
C ALA A 281 -26.63 20.05 24.18
N ASN A 282 -25.72 20.69 23.44
CA ASN A 282 -26.04 21.20 22.09
C ASN A 282 -24.92 21.16 21.03
N SER A 283 -23.78 20.48 21.25
CA SER A 283 -22.63 20.58 20.35
C SER A 283 -22.63 19.52 19.23
N ARG A 284 -22.95 19.92 17.99
CA ARG A 284 -23.12 19.04 16.80
C ARG A 284 -21.97 19.06 15.77
N TYR A 285 -20.77 19.48 16.16
CA TYR A 285 -19.68 19.66 15.19
C TYR A 285 -18.87 18.38 14.99
N TRP A 286 -18.43 18.15 13.76
CA TRP A 286 -17.48 17.11 13.44
C TRP A 286 -16.05 17.66 13.55
N LYS A 287 -15.14 16.85 14.08
CA LYS A 287 -13.72 17.20 14.27
C LYS A 287 -12.85 16.20 13.53
N GLY A 288 -11.83 16.70 12.83
CA GLY A 288 -10.93 15.90 12.03
C GLY A 288 -10.48 16.59 10.74
N LYS A 289 -9.69 15.88 9.95
CA LYS A 289 -9.18 16.40 8.67
C LYS A 289 -10.12 16.06 7.53
N VAL A 290 -10.38 17.02 6.67
CA VAL A 290 -11.03 16.83 5.37
C VAL A 290 -10.00 17.12 4.29
N ARG A 291 -9.81 16.18 3.37
CA ARG A 291 -8.86 16.28 2.25
C ARG A 291 -9.51 16.54 0.91
N LEU A 292 -10.77 16.14 0.77
CA LEU A 292 -11.53 16.35 -0.45
C LEU A 292 -13.02 16.41 -0.14
N VAL A 293 -13.73 17.30 -0.83
CA VAL A 293 -15.19 17.29 -0.94
C VAL A 293 -15.54 17.49 -2.40
N ALA A 294 -16.27 16.56 -3.01
CA ALA A 294 -16.78 16.67 -4.37
C ALA A 294 -18.27 16.33 -4.41
N ILE A 295 -19.05 17.19 -5.03
CA ILE A 295 -20.50 17.03 -5.18
C ILE A 295 -20.81 16.94 -6.67
N TYR A 296 -21.51 15.88 -7.04
CA TYR A 296 -21.91 15.59 -8.42
C TYR A 296 -23.43 15.59 -8.46
N CYS A 297 -24.03 16.32 -9.42
CA CYS A 297 -25.45 16.17 -9.73
C CYS A 297 -25.65 15.13 -10.84
N LYS A 298 -24.94 14.01 -10.70
CA LYS A 298 -25.06 12.78 -11.48
C LYS A 298 -24.72 11.60 -10.59
N THR A 299 -25.26 10.43 -10.89
CA THR A 299 -24.86 9.19 -10.25
C THR A 299 -23.49 8.80 -10.77
N LEU A 300 -22.51 8.66 -9.89
CA LEU A 300 -21.27 7.97 -10.20
C LEU A 300 -21.57 6.48 -10.26
N SER A 301 -21.28 5.86 -11.38
CA SER A 301 -21.46 4.42 -11.54
C SER A 301 -20.51 3.65 -10.63
N GLU A 302 -20.85 2.40 -10.36
CA GLU A 302 -19.95 1.50 -9.62
C GLU A 302 -18.60 1.33 -10.34
N ASN A 303 -18.57 1.45 -11.68
CA ASN A 303 -17.34 1.50 -12.47
C ASN A 303 -16.57 2.82 -12.27
N ASP A 304 -17.25 3.97 -12.19
CA ASP A 304 -16.57 5.25 -11.92
C ASP A 304 -15.89 5.21 -10.54
N ILE A 305 -16.59 4.64 -9.56
CA ILE A 305 -16.18 4.59 -8.15
C ILE A 305 -15.11 3.53 -7.91
N LEU A 306 -15.32 2.31 -8.42
CA LEU A 306 -14.48 1.15 -8.14
C LEU A 306 -13.51 0.83 -9.30
N GLY A 307 -13.63 1.48 -10.45
CA GLY A 307 -12.84 1.15 -11.64
C GLY A 307 -13.10 -0.27 -12.13
N ALA A 308 -12.08 -0.92 -12.67
CA ALA A 308 -12.12 -2.33 -13.07
C ALA A 308 -12.45 -3.32 -11.92
N ARG A 309 -12.50 -2.87 -10.66
CA ARG A 309 -12.99 -3.70 -9.54
C ARG A 309 -14.47 -4.11 -9.71
N SER A 310 -15.29 -3.36 -10.45
CA SER A 310 -16.67 -3.77 -10.76
C SER A 310 -16.72 -4.99 -11.69
N ALA A 311 -15.71 -5.11 -12.58
CA ALA A 311 -15.51 -6.26 -13.44
C ALA A 311 -14.77 -7.40 -12.72
N ALA A 312 -14.00 -7.07 -11.67
CA ALA A 312 -13.55 -8.03 -10.67
C ALA A 312 -14.67 -8.30 -9.63
N GLN A 313 -15.87 -8.66 -10.11
CA GLN A 313 -16.56 -9.70 -9.38
C GLN A 313 -15.58 -10.89 -9.38
N ILE A 314 -14.99 -11.17 -8.22
CA ILE A 314 -14.69 -12.54 -7.88
C ILE A 314 -16.04 -13.24 -7.95
N THR A 315 -16.44 -13.65 -9.14
CA THR A 315 -17.46 -14.65 -9.30
C THR A 315 -16.80 -15.86 -8.68
N ASN A 316 -17.19 -16.17 -7.45
CA ASN A 316 -16.97 -17.50 -6.94
C ASN A 316 -17.57 -18.40 -8.01
N LYS A 317 -16.71 -19.09 -8.76
CA LYS A 317 -17.15 -20.02 -9.78
C LYS A 317 -18.11 -20.97 -9.06
N VAL A 318 -19.40 -20.84 -9.34
CA VAL A 318 -20.40 -21.76 -8.80
C VAL A 318 -20.18 -23.05 -9.56
N ILE A 319 -19.41 -23.93 -8.97
CA ILE A 319 -19.17 -25.24 -9.54
C ILE A 319 -20.41 -26.06 -9.19
N ALA A 320 -21.15 -26.49 -10.21
CA ALA A 320 -22.28 -27.37 -10.02
C ALA A 320 -21.81 -28.64 -9.31
N VAL A 321 -22.53 -29.03 -8.26
CA VAL A 321 -22.25 -30.27 -7.54
C VAL A 321 -22.49 -31.42 -8.51
N ASP A 322 -21.45 -32.22 -8.76
CA ASP A 322 -21.59 -33.49 -9.47
C ASP A 322 -21.69 -34.63 -8.43
N PRO A 323 -22.91 -35.17 -8.19
CA PRO A 323 -23.10 -36.25 -7.23
C PRO A 323 -22.49 -37.59 -7.68
N ALA A 324 -22.04 -37.71 -8.94
CA ALA A 324 -21.46 -38.93 -9.48
C ALA A 324 -19.93 -39.01 -9.33
N VAL A 325 -19.27 -37.97 -8.79
CA VAL A 325 -17.81 -37.96 -8.62
C VAL A 325 -17.37 -39.09 -7.69
N LYS A 326 -16.57 -40.00 -8.23
CA LYS A 326 -15.90 -41.06 -7.46
C LYS A 326 -14.61 -40.53 -6.85
N VAL A 327 -14.47 -40.65 -5.54
CA VAL A 327 -13.27 -40.22 -4.84
C VAL A 327 -12.17 -41.28 -5.01
N THR A 328 -11.16 -40.97 -5.81
CA THR A 328 -9.96 -41.81 -5.99
C THR A 328 -8.76 -41.22 -5.23
N ASP A 329 -7.72 -42.02 -5.00
CA ASP A 329 -6.47 -41.52 -4.40
C ASP A 329 -5.77 -40.50 -5.30
N SER A 330 -5.81 -40.69 -6.62
CA SER A 330 -5.27 -39.72 -7.59
C SER A 330 -6.02 -38.40 -7.57
N LEU A 331 -7.35 -38.41 -7.39
CA LEU A 331 -8.14 -37.19 -7.28
C LEU A 331 -7.86 -36.44 -5.97
N LYS A 332 -7.71 -37.15 -4.84
CA LYS A 332 -7.26 -36.55 -3.58
C LYS A 332 -5.86 -35.94 -3.71
N LYS A 333 -4.94 -36.66 -4.34
CA LYS A 333 -3.59 -36.16 -4.61
C LYS A 333 -3.60 -34.92 -5.51
N ALA A 334 -4.45 -34.90 -6.53
CA ALA A 334 -4.67 -33.71 -7.37
C ALA A 334 -5.18 -32.53 -6.54
N GLN A 335 -6.16 -32.77 -5.66
CA GLN A 335 -6.68 -31.77 -4.72
C GLN A 335 -5.56 -31.20 -3.84
N ASP A 336 -4.73 -32.06 -3.22
CA ASP A 336 -3.63 -31.62 -2.36
C ASP A 336 -2.61 -30.76 -3.11
N ILE A 337 -2.20 -31.18 -4.31
CA ILE A 337 -1.29 -30.40 -5.18
C ILE A 337 -1.91 -29.03 -5.48
N PHE A 338 -3.17 -29.00 -5.90
CA PHE A 338 -3.85 -27.76 -6.27
C PHE A 338 -3.98 -26.81 -5.08
N GLN A 339 -4.40 -27.30 -3.91
CA GLN A 339 -4.59 -26.49 -2.71
C GLN A 339 -3.26 -25.95 -2.17
N ARG A 340 -2.17 -26.73 -2.24
CA ARG A 340 -0.83 -26.28 -1.81
C ARG A 340 -0.26 -25.20 -2.72
N LEU A 341 -0.50 -25.27 -4.03
CA LEU A 341 -0.05 -24.27 -4.99
C LEU A 341 -0.93 -23.02 -5.03
N THR A 342 -2.23 -23.14 -4.83
CA THR A 342 -3.16 -21.99 -4.91
C THR A 342 -3.48 -21.36 -3.55
N GLY A 343 -3.22 -22.06 -2.45
CA GLY A 343 -3.54 -21.61 -1.10
C GLY A 343 -5.04 -21.64 -0.75
N VAL A 344 -5.88 -22.22 -1.61
CA VAL A 344 -7.35 -22.19 -1.45
C VAL A 344 -7.93 -23.60 -1.43
N LYS A 345 -8.82 -23.85 -0.46
CA LYS A 345 -9.59 -25.10 -0.41
C LYS A 345 -10.46 -25.24 -1.65
N THR A 346 -10.39 -26.39 -2.30
CA THR A 346 -11.05 -26.64 -3.59
C THR A 346 -11.87 -27.92 -3.50
N PRO A 347 -13.17 -27.93 -3.87
CA PRO A 347 -14.01 -29.12 -3.78
C PRO A 347 -13.57 -30.21 -4.77
N LEU A 348 -13.78 -31.49 -4.43
CA LEU A 348 -13.34 -32.64 -5.24
C LEU A 348 -13.99 -32.70 -6.64
N TYR A 349 -15.13 -32.04 -6.83
CA TYR A 349 -15.85 -31.96 -8.10
C TYR A 349 -15.43 -30.77 -8.98
N ASP A 350 -14.37 -30.02 -8.63
CA ASP A 350 -13.83 -29.00 -9.53
C ASP A 350 -13.27 -29.65 -10.81
N PRO A 351 -13.72 -29.25 -12.01
CA PRO A 351 -13.23 -29.80 -13.27
C PRO A 351 -11.69 -29.75 -13.43
N VAL A 352 -11.01 -28.80 -12.79
CA VAL A 352 -9.54 -28.73 -12.84
C VAL A 352 -8.90 -29.95 -12.18
N LEU A 353 -9.50 -30.48 -11.11
CA LEU A 353 -8.97 -31.63 -10.39
C LEU A 353 -9.14 -32.92 -11.20
N VAL A 354 -10.20 -33.04 -11.99
CA VAL A 354 -10.39 -34.17 -12.93
C VAL A 354 -9.33 -34.15 -14.03
N ALA A 355 -9.01 -32.97 -14.55
CA ALA A 355 -7.92 -32.81 -15.53
C ALA A 355 -6.55 -33.16 -14.91
N MET A 356 -6.31 -32.75 -13.66
CA MET A 356 -5.11 -33.09 -12.91
C MET A 356 -5.02 -34.59 -12.60
N GLU A 357 -6.13 -35.24 -12.24
CA GLU A 357 -6.19 -36.68 -12.01
C GLU A 357 -5.74 -37.45 -13.26
N LYS A 358 -6.25 -37.08 -14.45
CA LYS A 358 -5.82 -37.70 -15.70
C LYS A 358 -4.32 -37.59 -15.95
N LYS A 359 -3.71 -36.45 -15.58
CA LYS A 359 -2.26 -36.24 -15.66
C LYS A 359 -1.51 -37.17 -14.70
N LEU A 360 -1.97 -37.28 -13.46
CA LEU A 360 -1.39 -38.19 -12.47
C LEU A 360 -1.49 -39.66 -12.88
N SER A 361 -2.64 -40.09 -13.40
CA SER A 361 -2.82 -41.46 -13.92
C SER A 361 -1.97 -41.76 -15.15
N SER A 362 -1.49 -40.73 -15.86
CA SER A 362 -0.56 -40.86 -16.98
C SER A 362 0.91 -40.72 -16.56
N ASN A 363 1.21 -40.79 -15.25
CA ASN A 363 2.53 -40.58 -14.67
C ASN A 363 3.17 -39.21 -15.01
N ASP A 364 2.34 -38.16 -15.13
CA ASP A 364 2.75 -36.77 -15.40
C ASP A 364 2.38 -35.84 -14.22
N PRO A 365 3.05 -35.96 -13.06
CA PRO A 365 2.73 -35.15 -11.89
C PRO A 365 3.09 -33.67 -12.08
N ILE A 366 4.16 -33.36 -12.82
CA ILE A 366 4.54 -31.97 -13.12
C ILE A 366 3.49 -31.33 -14.03
N GLY A 367 2.97 -32.04 -15.03
CA GLY A 367 1.86 -31.56 -15.85
C GLY A 367 0.57 -31.38 -15.07
N ALA A 368 0.31 -32.17 -14.04
CA ALA A 368 -0.79 -31.92 -13.11
C ALA A 368 -0.57 -30.62 -12.32
N ALA A 369 0.62 -30.41 -11.74
CA ALA A 369 0.97 -29.18 -11.05
C ALA A 369 0.96 -27.94 -11.97
N ALA A 370 1.28 -28.12 -13.25
CA ALA A 370 1.23 -27.05 -14.25
C ALA A 370 -0.19 -26.44 -14.40
N LEU A 371 -1.23 -27.27 -14.31
CA LEU A 371 -2.63 -26.81 -14.31
C LEU A 371 -2.93 -25.92 -13.11
N ALA A 372 -2.37 -26.23 -11.94
CA ALA A 372 -2.53 -25.41 -10.73
C ALA A 372 -1.72 -24.10 -10.81
N THR A 373 -0.50 -24.12 -11.35
CA THR A 373 0.31 -22.90 -11.54
C THR A 373 -0.19 -21.97 -12.65
N ALA A 374 -1.13 -22.43 -13.47
CA ALA A 374 -1.83 -21.59 -14.44
C ALA A 374 -2.97 -20.77 -13.79
N ASP A 375 -3.37 -21.11 -12.56
CA ASP A 375 -4.39 -20.40 -11.80
C ASP A 375 -3.84 -19.08 -11.25
N SER A 376 -4.63 -18.00 -11.31
CA SER A 376 -4.21 -16.69 -10.80
C SER A 376 -3.85 -16.71 -9.32
N ARG A 377 -4.48 -17.58 -8.51
CA ARG A 377 -4.21 -17.71 -7.07
C ARG A 377 -2.79 -18.17 -6.76
N PHE A 378 -2.16 -18.93 -7.66
CA PHE A 378 -0.74 -19.28 -7.50
C PHE A 378 0.13 -18.01 -7.42
N TYR A 379 -0.14 -17.01 -8.25
CA TYR A 379 0.61 -15.75 -8.29
C TYR A 379 0.20 -14.78 -7.17
N ASN A 380 -1.12 -14.62 -6.98
CA ASN A 380 -1.67 -13.64 -6.04
C ASN A 380 -1.54 -14.05 -4.56
N ILE A 381 -1.34 -15.35 -4.28
CA ILE A 381 -1.19 -15.86 -2.91
C ILE A 381 0.19 -16.48 -2.75
N THR A 382 0.45 -17.62 -3.40
CA THR A 382 1.64 -18.44 -3.08
C THR A 382 2.95 -17.76 -3.46
N VAL A 383 3.07 -17.20 -4.66
CA VAL A 383 4.28 -16.51 -5.11
C VAL A 383 4.43 -15.16 -4.40
N ARG A 384 3.33 -14.42 -4.20
CA ARG A 384 3.30 -13.19 -3.41
C ARG A 384 3.85 -13.43 -2.00
N ASP A 385 3.34 -14.43 -1.28
CA ASP A 385 3.79 -14.76 0.07
C ASP A 385 5.25 -15.21 0.11
N PHE A 386 5.66 -16.04 -0.86
CA PHE A 386 7.06 -16.46 -1.02
C PHE A 386 7.99 -15.24 -1.16
N ALA A 387 7.62 -14.26 -1.97
CA ALA A 387 8.41 -13.06 -2.20
C ALA A 387 8.33 -12.06 -1.04
N SER A 388 7.16 -11.88 -0.42
CA SER A 388 6.96 -10.95 0.69
C SER A 388 7.89 -11.26 1.86
N LYS A 389 8.11 -12.54 2.19
CA LYS A 389 9.08 -12.94 3.22
C LYS A 389 10.50 -12.42 2.94
N MET A 390 10.94 -12.42 1.69
CA MET A 390 12.28 -11.92 1.33
C MET A 390 12.34 -10.39 1.20
N SER A 391 11.20 -9.70 1.23
CA SER A 391 11.13 -8.24 1.00
C SER A 391 11.31 -7.38 2.26
N ASN A 392 11.34 -7.99 3.44
CA ASN A 392 11.36 -7.27 4.72
C ASN A 392 12.14 -8.00 5.81
N ARG A 393 12.62 -7.24 6.80
CA ARG A 393 13.47 -7.74 7.90
C ARG A 393 12.78 -8.76 8.82
N ALA A 394 11.45 -8.73 8.91
CA ALA A 394 10.70 -9.61 9.78
C ALA A 394 10.38 -10.97 9.12
N GLU A 395 10.74 -11.14 7.85
CA GLU A 395 10.36 -12.30 7.03
C GLU A 395 8.84 -12.57 7.07
N SER A 396 8.04 -11.50 7.19
CA SER A 396 6.59 -11.60 7.28
C SER A 396 5.92 -11.56 5.90
N ILE A 397 4.81 -12.29 5.78
CA ILE A 397 3.89 -12.20 4.64
C ILE A 397 2.89 -11.04 4.78
N THR A 398 2.75 -10.48 5.98
CA THR A 398 1.80 -9.41 6.31
C THR A 398 2.37 -8.02 6.02
N VAL A 399 2.95 -7.87 4.83
CA VAL A 399 3.43 -6.57 4.32
C VAL A 399 2.65 -6.23 3.05
N PRO A 400 2.40 -4.93 2.77
CA PRO A 400 1.80 -4.52 1.52
C PRO A 400 2.63 -5.01 0.32
N LEU A 401 1.95 -5.31 -0.79
CA LEU A 401 2.63 -5.50 -2.07
C LEU A 401 3.54 -4.31 -2.38
N ASN A 402 4.70 -4.59 -2.92
CA ASN A 402 5.75 -3.61 -3.20
C ASN A 402 6.54 -4.02 -4.46
N ASP A 403 7.47 -3.18 -4.88
CA ASP A 403 8.26 -3.40 -6.11
C ASP A 403 9.10 -4.68 -6.07
N PHE A 404 9.65 -5.06 -4.91
CA PHE A 404 10.35 -6.35 -4.75
C PHE A 404 9.39 -7.52 -5.00
N THR A 405 8.27 -7.57 -4.29
CA THR A 405 7.30 -8.68 -4.40
C THR A 405 6.70 -8.75 -5.80
N ALA A 406 6.30 -7.61 -6.38
CA ALA A 406 5.78 -7.56 -7.75
C ALA A 406 6.82 -8.07 -8.78
N THR A 407 8.09 -7.72 -8.59
CA THR A 407 9.18 -8.19 -9.47
C THR A 407 9.35 -9.70 -9.42
N VAL A 408 9.31 -10.31 -8.24
CA VAL A 408 9.34 -11.78 -8.12
C VAL A 408 8.11 -12.42 -8.76
N VAL A 409 6.90 -11.90 -8.50
CA VAL A 409 5.65 -12.44 -9.08
C VAL A 409 5.69 -12.39 -10.61
N GLY A 410 6.06 -11.24 -11.19
CA GLY A 410 6.19 -11.07 -12.63
C GLY A 410 7.26 -11.99 -13.23
N ALA A 411 8.43 -12.10 -12.59
CA ALA A 411 9.51 -12.97 -13.05
C ALA A 411 9.13 -14.46 -13.02
N VAL A 412 8.40 -14.92 -12.00
CA VAL A 412 7.88 -16.30 -11.94
C VAL A 412 6.85 -16.54 -13.03
N ARG A 413 5.97 -15.57 -13.30
CA ARG A 413 4.98 -15.66 -14.39
C ARG A 413 5.64 -15.80 -15.75
N ASP A 414 6.60 -14.92 -16.01
CA ASP A 414 7.30 -14.81 -17.31
C ASP A 414 8.48 -15.77 -17.43
N GLU A 415 8.69 -16.63 -16.42
CA GLU A 415 9.73 -17.68 -16.40
C GLU A 415 11.15 -17.12 -16.58
N ILE A 416 11.38 -15.94 -16.02
CA ILE A 416 12.70 -15.30 -15.99
C ILE A 416 13.64 -16.17 -15.14
N ASN A 417 14.85 -16.40 -15.64
CA ASN A 417 15.91 -17.05 -14.89
C ASN A 417 16.13 -16.34 -13.55
N ALA A 418 15.95 -17.06 -12.44
CA ALA A 418 15.96 -16.48 -11.10
C ALA A 418 17.30 -15.86 -10.68
N GLN A 419 18.42 -16.20 -11.32
CA GLN A 419 19.69 -15.53 -11.06
C GLN A 419 19.64 -14.06 -11.45
N ARG A 420 18.95 -13.74 -12.56
CA ARG A 420 18.81 -12.36 -13.06
C ARG A 420 18.13 -11.43 -12.06
N LEU A 421 17.29 -11.97 -11.18
CA LEU A 421 16.64 -11.19 -10.12
C LEU A 421 17.64 -10.48 -9.19
N LEU A 422 18.89 -10.93 -9.09
CA LEU A 422 19.89 -10.32 -8.20
C LEU A 422 20.81 -9.31 -8.87
N TRP A 423 20.83 -9.20 -10.20
CA TRP A 423 21.85 -8.37 -10.88
C TRP A 423 21.37 -7.68 -12.16
N ASP A 424 20.21 -8.03 -12.69
CA ASP A 424 19.71 -7.47 -13.95
C ASP A 424 18.98 -6.14 -13.74
N ASN A 425 18.81 -5.36 -14.80
CA ASN A 425 18.04 -4.12 -14.78
C ASN A 425 16.54 -4.40 -14.95
N LEU A 426 15.92 -4.98 -13.93
CA LEU A 426 14.56 -5.51 -14.00
C LEU A 426 13.72 -5.14 -12.77
N VAL A 427 12.54 -4.61 -13.04
CA VAL A 427 11.44 -4.42 -12.08
C VAL A 427 10.12 -4.71 -12.78
N TYR A 428 9.08 -5.08 -12.03
CA TYR A 428 7.72 -5.15 -12.58
C TYR A 428 6.84 -4.03 -12.03
N VAL A 429 6.01 -3.49 -12.90
CA VAL A 429 4.99 -2.47 -12.60
C VAL A 429 3.65 -2.90 -13.20
N ALA A 430 2.55 -2.32 -12.73
CA ALA A 430 1.25 -2.54 -13.36
C ALA A 430 1.21 -1.93 -14.76
N ASP A 431 0.66 -2.68 -15.70
CA ASP A 431 0.29 -2.23 -17.03
C ASP A 431 -0.88 -1.23 -16.90
N PRO A 432 -0.67 0.04 -17.28
CA PRO A 432 -1.71 1.07 -17.14
C PRO A 432 -2.94 0.78 -18.00
N THR A 433 -2.82 -0.07 -19.02
CA THR A 433 -3.96 -0.50 -19.87
C THR A 433 -4.77 -1.64 -19.26
N LYS A 434 -4.31 -2.23 -18.15
CA LYS A 434 -4.97 -3.39 -17.50
C LYS A 434 -5.32 -3.13 -16.04
N ALA A 435 -4.71 -2.14 -15.41
CA ALA A 435 -4.96 -1.79 -14.02
C ALA A 435 -4.89 -0.26 -13.82
N SER A 436 -5.92 0.28 -13.18
CA SER A 436 -6.05 1.70 -12.90
C SER A 436 -5.53 1.99 -11.49
N VAL A 437 -4.20 2.14 -11.37
CA VAL A 437 -3.47 2.39 -10.11
C VAL A 437 -2.63 3.67 -10.22
N PRO A 438 -2.32 4.36 -9.11
CA PRO A 438 -1.38 5.49 -9.12
C PRO A 438 -0.06 5.08 -9.80
N SER A 439 0.38 5.82 -10.81
CA SER A 439 1.44 5.37 -11.73
C SER A 439 2.53 6.40 -11.99
N SER A 440 2.51 7.54 -11.28
CA SER A 440 3.59 8.52 -11.37
C SER A 440 4.90 7.88 -10.90
N THR A 441 5.89 7.81 -11.79
CA THR A 441 7.18 7.19 -11.50
C THR A 441 7.84 7.81 -10.27
N VAL A 442 7.74 9.13 -10.10
CA VAL A 442 8.36 9.81 -8.97
C VAL A 442 7.51 9.64 -7.70
N SER A 443 6.25 10.07 -7.72
CA SER A 443 5.45 10.17 -6.49
C SER A 443 4.91 8.83 -6.00
N ASP A 444 4.56 7.91 -6.90
CA ASP A 444 3.81 6.69 -6.55
C ASP A 444 4.66 5.42 -6.51
N ILE A 445 5.85 5.46 -7.14
CA ILE A 445 6.76 4.30 -7.27
C ILE A 445 8.10 4.55 -6.57
N LEU A 446 8.79 5.66 -6.87
CA LEU A 446 10.14 5.90 -6.34
C LEU A 446 10.16 6.55 -4.95
N ARG A 447 9.17 7.39 -4.63
CA ARG A 447 9.08 8.10 -3.34
C ARG A 447 8.00 7.56 -2.40
N SER A 448 7.17 6.63 -2.85
CA SER A 448 6.16 5.98 -2.02
C SER A 448 5.93 4.55 -2.49
N ASN A 449 5.00 3.85 -1.84
CA ASN A 449 4.55 2.52 -2.26
C ASN A 449 3.13 2.54 -2.86
N ASN A 450 2.58 3.73 -3.17
CA ASN A 450 1.17 3.89 -3.53
C ASN A 450 0.75 3.02 -4.73
N HIS A 451 1.63 2.88 -5.73
CA HIS A 451 1.36 2.07 -6.92
C HIS A 451 1.07 0.61 -6.57
N TYR A 452 1.95 0.00 -5.77
CA TYR A 452 1.90 -1.42 -5.43
C TYR A 452 0.92 -1.72 -4.32
N GLU A 453 0.84 -0.85 -3.31
CA GLU A 453 -0.19 -0.95 -2.27
C GLU A 453 -1.57 -0.90 -2.90
N SER A 454 -1.79 0.01 -3.85
CA SER A 454 -3.05 0.07 -4.61
C SER A 454 -3.37 -1.22 -5.37
N LEU A 455 -2.39 -1.96 -5.92
CA LEU A 455 -2.65 -3.26 -6.55
C LEU A 455 -3.16 -4.30 -5.55
N ASP A 456 -2.57 -4.34 -4.35
CA ASP A 456 -2.93 -5.26 -3.26
C ASP A 456 -4.34 -4.95 -2.73
N THR A 457 -4.53 -3.66 -2.44
CA THR A 457 -5.76 -3.01 -2.04
C THR A 457 -6.85 -3.37 -3.06
N GLN A 458 -6.66 -3.04 -4.33
CA GLN A 458 -7.61 -3.33 -5.41
C GLN A 458 -7.80 -4.84 -5.68
N ARG A 459 -7.02 -5.73 -5.04
CA ARG A 459 -6.97 -7.18 -5.31
C ARG A 459 -6.81 -7.48 -6.80
N ILE A 460 -5.98 -6.70 -7.48
CA ILE A 460 -5.75 -6.84 -8.92
C ILE A 460 -4.98 -8.13 -9.17
N ASP A 461 -5.44 -8.87 -10.18
CA ASP A 461 -4.81 -10.13 -10.58
C ASP A 461 -3.40 -9.91 -11.15
N LEU A 462 -2.39 -10.11 -10.30
CA LEU A 462 -0.98 -9.93 -10.63
C LEU A 462 -0.51 -10.81 -11.78
N SER A 463 -1.18 -11.95 -12.02
CA SER A 463 -0.88 -12.82 -13.15
C SER A 463 -1.18 -12.17 -14.50
N LYS A 464 -2.03 -11.13 -14.54
CA LYS A 464 -2.48 -10.50 -15.79
C LYS A 464 -1.90 -9.11 -16.01
N VAL A 465 -1.67 -8.36 -14.93
CA VAL A 465 -1.42 -6.92 -15.01
C VAL A 465 0.04 -6.52 -14.95
N LEU A 466 0.94 -7.34 -14.42
CA LEU A 466 2.34 -6.95 -14.27
C LEU A 466 3.05 -6.93 -15.63
N ILE A 467 3.89 -5.94 -15.89
CA ILE A 467 4.77 -5.86 -17.08
C ILE A 467 6.21 -5.53 -16.66
N PRO A 468 7.23 -6.04 -17.37
CA PRO A 468 8.62 -5.74 -17.06
C PRO A 468 8.95 -4.29 -17.42
N SER A 469 9.81 -3.67 -16.61
CA SER A 469 10.36 -2.34 -16.81
C SER A 469 11.81 -2.29 -16.32
N THR A 470 12.49 -1.18 -16.62
CA THR A 470 13.86 -0.90 -16.16
C THR A 470 13.83 -0.09 -14.86
N GLN A 471 14.85 -0.30 -14.02
CA GLN A 471 14.95 0.35 -12.74
C GLN A 471 15.34 1.82 -12.88
N LYS A 472 14.63 2.66 -12.13
CA LYS A 472 14.82 4.11 -12.09
C LYS A 472 15.20 4.53 -10.67
N VAL A 473 15.75 5.74 -10.56
CA VAL A 473 16.04 6.40 -9.27
C VAL A 473 15.62 7.87 -9.35
N TYR A 474 15.25 8.46 -8.22
CA TYR A 474 14.93 9.88 -8.14
C TYR A 474 16.19 10.69 -7.87
N ASN A 475 16.50 11.68 -8.71
CA ASN A 475 17.72 12.49 -8.60
C ASN A 475 17.51 13.80 -7.81
N GLY A 476 16.41 13.94 -7.06
CA GLY A 476 16.03 15.19 -6.40
C GLY A 476 15.16 16.13 -7.24
N THR A 477 14.99 15.88 -8.54
CA THR A 477 14.09 16.67 -9.41
C THR A 477 13.20 15.80 -10.30
N LYS A 478 13.73 14.72 -10.87
CA LYS A 478 13.01 13.80 -11.76
C LYS A 478 13.47 12.35 -11.60
N ALA A 479 12.72 11.43 -12.19
CA ALA A 479 13.18 10.06 -12.37
C ALA A 479 14.28 10.01 -13.45
N VAL A 480 15.36 9.27 -13.17
CA VAL A 480 16.45 8.98 -14.10
C VAL A 480 16.77 7.49 -14.08
N ASP A 481 17.55 6.99 -15.03
CA ASP A 481 18.02 5.61 -15.02
C ASP A 481 18.84 5.30 -13.77
N MET A 482 18.61 4.12 -13.18
CA MET A 482 19.44 3.63 -12.08
C MET A 482 20.86 3.38 -12.62
N PRO A 483 21.92 4.02 -12.09
CA PRO A 483 23.28 3.86 -12.62
C PRO A 483 23.85 2.45 -12.46
N THR A 484 23.53 1.77 -11.36
CA THR A 484 24.00 0.41 -11.06
C THR A 484 22.83 -0.50 -10.66
N PRO A 485 21.92 -0.83 -11.60
CA PRO A 485 20.70 -1.59 -11.31
C PRO A 485 21.01 -3.06 -11.02
N ALA A 486 20.42 -3.65 -10.00
CA ALA A 486 20.67 -5.03 -9.58
C ALA A 486 19.39 -5.73 -9.08
N GLY A 487 18.34 -5.68 -9.90
CA GLY A 487 17.04 -6.29 -9.70
C GLY A 487 16.50 -6.02 -8.29
N LEU A 488 16.18 -7.10 -7.59
CA LEU A 488 15.66 -7.10 -6.24
C LEU A 488 16.52 -6.28 -5.26
N LEU A 489 17.85 -6.32 -5.39
CA LEU A 489 18.78 -5.64 -4.49
C LEU A 489 18.72 -4.12 -4.59
N THR A 490 18.12 -3.56 -5.64
CA THR A 490 18.02 -2.10 -5.87
C THR A 490 16.59 -1.61 -5.91
N THR A 491 15.63 -2.48 -5.62
CA THR A 491 14.23 -2.09 -5.39
C THR A 491 14.14 -1.12 -4.21
N ARG A 492 13.15 -0.22 -4.27
CA ARG A 492 12.82 0.70 -3.18
C ARG A 492 12.54 -0.08 -1.91
N GLN A 493 11.77 -1.16 -1.99
CA GLN A 493 11.46 -1.99 -0.82
C GLN A 493 12.72 -2.55 -0.16
N TRP A 494 13.61 -3.20 -0.91
CA TRP A 494 14.85 -3.78 -0.36
C TRP A 494 15.74 -2.71 0.28
N MET A 495 15.94 -1.59 -0.42
CA MET A 495 16.75 -0.49 0.08
C MET A 495 16.12 0.15 1.33
N SER A 496 14.80 0.30 1.39
CA SER A 496 14.11 0.84 2.57
C SER A 496 14.29 -0.06 3.80
N ALA A 497 14.27 -1.38 3.62
CA ALA A 497 14.42 -2.34 4.69
C ALA A 497 15.88 -2.44 5.18
N HIS A 498 16.85 -2.32 4.27
CA HIS A 498 18.23 -2.73 4.56
C HIS A 498 19.28 -1.62 4.45
N ALA A 499 19.05 -0.57 3.67
CA ALA A 499 19.99 0.53 3.44
C ALA A 499 19.77 1.74 4.38
N ILE A 500 18.72 1.72 5.20
CA ILE A 500 18.45 2.78 6.18
C ILE A 500 19.47 2.78 7.33
N ALA A 501 20.12 3.92 7.53
CA ALA A 501 21.19 4.15 8.50
C ALA A 501 22.38 3.16 8.38
N GLY A 502 23.29 3.23 9.36
CA GLY A 502 24.46 2.34 9.45
C GLY A 502 25.43 2.45 8.26
N THR A 503 26.27 1.43 8.10
CA THR A 503 27.37 1.37 7.10
C THR A 503 27.15 0.25 6.08
N ASN A 504 25.88 -0.01 5.70
CA ASN A 504 25.47 -1.01 4.70
C ASN A 504 25.81 -2.49 4.99
N ARG A 505 26.31 -2.83 6.18
CA ARG A 505 26.52 -4.23 6.60
C ARG A 505 25.24 -5.08 6.61
N ARG A 506 24.10 -4.44 6.90
CA ARG A 506 22.78 -5.10 6.89
C ARG A 506 22.39 -5.61 5.50
N LEU A 507 22.79 -4.91 4.44
CA LEU A 507 22.53 -5.36 3.06
C LEU A 507 23.29 -6.66 2.76
N VAL A 508 24.51 -6.80 3.26
CA VAL A 508 25.28 -8.05 3.12
C VAL A 508 24.59 -9.18 3.88
N GLU A 509 24.27 -8.96 5.16
CA GLU A 509 23.64 -9.99 5.99
C GLU A 509 22.33 -10.49 5.38
N PHE A 510 21.41 -9.59 5.04
CA PHE A 510 20.14 -10.02 4.48
C PHE A 510 20.28 -10.59 3.06
N SER A 511 21.30 -10.20 2.29
CA SER A 511 21.54 -10.87 1.01
C SER A 511 21.94 -12.34 1.19
N PHE A 512 22.77 -12.65 2.18
CA PHE A 512 23.15 -14.03 2.51
C PHE A 512 21.97 -14.80 3.12
N ARG A 513 21.26 -14.19 4.05
CA ARG A 513 20.08 -14.79 4.69
C ARG A 513 18.95 -15.06 3.69
N GLU A 514 18.60 -14.10 2.85
CA GLU A 514 17.45 -14.24 1.95
C GLU A 514 17.75 -15.11 0.74
N PHE A 515 18.91 -14.93 0.10
CA PHE A 515 19.20 -15.59 -1.18
C PHE A 515 20.05 -16.85 -1.04
N LEU A 516 20.72 -17.06 0.09
CA LEU A 516 21.53 -18.27 0.36
C LEU A 516 21.01 -19.07 1.56
N CYS A 517 20.01 -18.56 2.31
CA CYS A 517 19.48 -19.24 3.50
C CYS A 517 20.58 -19.48 4.55
N THR A 518 21.58 -18.59 4.59
CA THR A 518 22.73 -18.68 5.47
C THR A 518 22.87 -17.36 6.22
N PRO A 519 22.28 -17.23 7.43
CA PRO A 519 22.40 -16.00 8.21
C PRO A 519 23.85 -15.81 8.70
N LEU A 520 24.23 -14.59 9.07
CA LEU A 520 25.63 -14.22 9.35
C LEU A 520 26.29 -15.11 10.38
N GLU A 521 25.54 -15.56 11.40
CA GLU A 521 26.08 -16.41 12.47
C GLU A 521 26.64 -17.73 11.93
N LYS A 522 26.15 -18.19 10.77
CA LYS A 522 26.68 -19.38 10.07
C LYS A 522 27.84 -19.06 9.13
N VAL A 523 27.91 -17.83 8.62
CA VAL A 523 28.98 -17.39 7.70
C VAL A 523 30.20 -16.89 8.47
N ALA A 524 30.01 -16.46 9.72
CA ALA A 524 31.05 -15.88 10.56
C ALA A 524 32.26 -16.82 10.68
N ASP A 525 33.44 -16.29 10.34
CA ASP A 525 34.68 -17.06 10.33
C ASP A 525 35.86 -16.20 10.83
N SER A 526 36.39 -16.56 12.00
CA SER A 526 37.50 -15.83 12.62
C SER A 526 38.87 -16.12 11.98
N THR A 527 38.97 -17.03 11.02
CA THR A 527 40.21 -17.37 10.32
C THR A 527 40.52 -16.46 9.13
N GLY A 528 39.51 -15.72 8.64
CA GLY A 528 39.70 -14.73 7.59
C GLY A 528 40.48 -13.48 8.05
N PRO A 529 41.01 -12.69 7.11
CA PRO A 529 41.81 -11.52 7.42
C PRO A 529 40.97 -10.37 7.99
N ASP A 530 41.58 -9.48 8.76
CA ASP A 530 40.91 -8.30 9.35
C ASP A 530 41.20 -6.97 8.61
N ASN A 531 41.99 -7.03 7.52
CA ASN A 531 42.35 -5.87 6.69
C ASN A 531 41.13 -5.21 6.03
N VAL A 532 40.02 -5.93 5.89
CA VAL A 532 38.77 -5.39 5.35
C VAL A 532 37.95 -4.64 6.39
N VAL A 533 38.22 -4.85 7.68
CA VAL A 533 37.35 -4.34 8.75
C VAL A 533 37.51 -2.83 8.87
N GLY A 534 36.38 -2.13 8.84
CA GLY A 534 36.30 -0.67 8.82
C GLY A 534 36.87 -0.02 10.09
N ARG A 535 37.16 1.29 9.97
CA ARG A 535 37.62 2.14 11.07
C ARG A 535 36.60 2.30 12.20
N ASP A 536 35.33 2.03 11.92
CA ASP A 536 34.20 2.22 12.84
C ASP A 536 34.04 1.09 13.87
N ILE A 537 34.95 0.12 13.88
CA ILE A 537 34.92 -1.07 14.74
C ILE A 537 36.10 -1.05 15.70
N ASP A 538 35.79 -1.10 16.99
CA ASP A 538 36.78 -1.17 18.06
C ASP A 538 37.59 -2.48 17.98
N ARG A 539 38.91 -2.36 18.12
CA ARG A 539 39.86 -3.49 18.15
C ARG A 539 40.15 -3.99 19.56
N PHE A 540 39.62 -3.30 20.58
CA PHE A 540 39.70 -3.65 21.99
C PHE A 540 38.33 -3.52 22.67
N PRO A 541 37.26 -4.17 22.17
CA PRO A 541 35.92 -4.04 22.74
C PRO A 541 35.92 -4.44 24.22
N GLY A 542 35.58 -3.49 25.10
CA GLY A 542 35.66 -3.67 26.55
C GLY A 542 37.09 -3.87 27.07
N GLY A 543 38.10 -3.31 26.39
CA GLY A 543 39.52 -3.43 26.72
C GLY A 543 40.19 -4.72 26.25
N SER A 544 39.49 -5.60 25.51
CA SER A 544 40.01 -6.93 25.14
C SER A 544 40.22 -7.08 23.64
N HIS A 545 41.49 -7.20 23.21
CA HIS A 545 41.80 -7.55 21.82
C HIS A 545 41.34 -8.97 21.48
N THR A 546 41.43 -9.90 22.43
CA THR A 546 40.94 -11.28 22.25
C THR A 546 39.47 -11.30 21.89
N LYS A 547 38.64 -10.46 22.51
CA LYS A 547 37.22 -10.35 22.17
C LYS A 547 37.01 -9.88 20.73
N PHE A 548 37.84 -8.97 20.23
CA PHE A 548 37.80 -8.60 18.81
C PHE A 548 38.17 -9.79 17.92
N THR A 549 39.29 -10.47 18.17
CA THR A 549 39.81 -11.52 17.28
C THR A 549 38.97 -12.80 17.28
N THR A 550 38.29 -13.13 18.38
CA THR A 550 37.47 -14.36 18.49
C THR A 550 35.99 -14.14 18.23
N THR A 551 35.46 -12.93 18.43
CA THR A 551 34.01 -12.68 18.35
C THR A 551 33.67 -11.69 17.23
N CYS A 552 34.19 -10.46 17.29
CA CYS A 552 33.79 -9.40 16.38
C CYS A 552 34.32 -9.61 14.95
N ARG A 553 35.59 -10.02 14.83
CA ARG A 553 36.27 -10.23 13.54
C ARG A 553 35.53 -11.22 12.67
N ALA A 554 35.01 -12.31 13.24
CA ALA A 554 34.37 -13.39 12.49
C ALA A 554 33.23 -12.89 11.58
N CYS A 555 32.37 -12.01 12.10
CA CYS A 555 31.28 -11.41 11.33
C CYS A 555 31.78 -10.25 10.44
N HIS A 556 32.69 -9.42 10.96
CA HIS A 556 33.15 -8.21 10.28
C HIS A 556 34.02 -8.48 9.06
N THR A 557 34.85 -9.51 9.08
CA THR A 557 35.63 -9.92 7.91
C THR A 557 34.70 -10.20 6.72
N ILE A 558 33.57 -10.86 6.95
CA ILE A 558 32.58 -11.13 5.90
C ILE A 558 31.85 -9.86 5.48
N MET A 559 31.21 -9.17 6.43
CA MET A 559 30.37 -8.01 6.11
C MET A 559 31.16 -6.86 5.50
N ASP A 560 32.36 -6.58 6.01
CA ASP A 560 33.15 -5.42 5.62
C ASP A 560 33.90 -5.67 4.30
N GLY A 561 34.18 -6.94 3.98
CA GLY A 561 34.65 -7.34 2.65
C GLY A 561 33.63 -7.00 1.57
N PHE A 562 32.34 -7.24 1.83
CA PHE A 562 31.24 -7.07 0.88
C PHE A 562 30.52 -5.72 0.91
N ARG A 563 30.50 -5.00 2.05
CA ARG A 563 29.77 -3.74 2.16
C ARG A 563 30.10 -2.68 1.08
N PRO A 564 31.33 -2.61 0.51
CA PRO A 564 31.61 -1.67 -0.57
C PRO A 564 30.71 -1.84 -1.80
N ALA A 565 30.19 -3.05 -2.08
CA ALA A 565 29.24 -3.28 -3.17
C ALA A 565 28.03 -2.33 -3.14
N PHE A 566 27.67 -1.87 -1.95
CA PHE A 566 26.55 -0.96 -1.69
C PHE A 566 26.99 0.48 -1.42
N GLY A 567 28.28 0.81 -1.61
CA GLY A 567 28.88 2.07 -1.16
C GLY A 567 28.29 3.33 -1.79
N TYR A 568 27.57 3.19 -2.91
CA TYR A 568 26.92 4.28 -3.61
C TYR A 568 25.46 4.47 -3.25
N PHE A 569 24.92 3.66 -2.35
CA PHE A 569 23.51 3.66 -2.00
C PHE A 569 23.25 4.10 -0.56
N THR A 570 22.20 4.89 -0.40
CA THR A 570 21.53 5.11 0.88
C THR A 570 20.02 5.15 0.66
N PHE A 571 19.27 5.08 1.77
CA PHE A 571 17.83 5.26 1.74
C PHE A 571 17.46 6.34 2.76
N ASN A 572 16.83 7.40 2.28
CA ASN A 572 16.41 8.53 3.10
C ASN A 572 15.16 9.19 2.50
N SER A 573 14.31 9.77 3.34
CA SER A 573 13.10 10.50 2.95
C SER A 573 12.21 9.72 1.99
N ASP A 574 12.09 8.42 2.27
CA ASP A 574 11.23 7.48 1.57
C ASP A 574 11.64 7.16 0.11
N TYR A 575 12.89 7.37 -0.27
CA TYR A 575 13.40 6.93 -1.58
C TYR A 575 14.87 6.46 -1.55
N VAL A 576 15.23 5.70 -2.59
CA VAL A 576 16.61 5.24 -2.83
C VAL A 576 17.43 6.40 -3.37
N MET A 577 18.54 6.71 -2.73
CA MET A 577 19.49 7.70 -3.20
C MET A 577 20.76 7.00 -3.70
N HIS A 578 21.23 7.40 -4.88
CA HIS A 578 22.47 6.94 -5.48
C HIS A 578 23.45 8.10 -5.69
N SER A 579 24.72 7.91 -5.33
CA SER A 579 25.74 8.98 -5.32
C SER A 579 26.12 9.58 -6.69
N PHE A 580 25.81 8.93 -7.82
CA PHE A 580 26.02 9.51 -9.15
C PHE A 580 24.91 10.46 -9.58
N THR A 581 23.73 10.37 -8.96
CA THR A 581 22.52 11.07 -9.43
C THR A 581 21.92 11.96 -8.36
N SER A 582 22.05 11.60 -7.09
CA SER A 582 21.47 12.37 -5.98
C SER A 582 22.23 13.68 -5.80
N PRO A 583 21.55 14.78 -5.41
CA PRO A 583 22.23 16.03 -5.09
C PRO A 583 23.26 15.80 -3.99
N ALA A 584 24.48 16.33 -4.17
CA ALA A 584 25.45 16.35 -3.08
C ALA A 584 25.05 17.44 -2.08
N VAL A 585 24.99 17.08 -0.79
CA VAL A 585 24.73 18.04 0.30
C VAL A 585 26.00 18.37 1.08
N LYS A 586 25.96 19.46 1.86
CA LYS A 586 27.10 19.99 2.62
C LYS A 586 27.08 19.67 4.11
N THR A 587 26.04 19.02 4.63
CA THR A 587 25.98 18.64 6.05
C THR A 587 25.26 17.30 6.23
N GLN A 588 25.52 16.64 7.36
CA GLN A 588 24.76 15.47 7.78
C GLN A 588 23.29 15.81 8.03
N GLU A 589 23.02 17.01 8.55
CA GLU A 589 21.65 17.46 8.81
C GLU A 589 20.84 17.59 7.51
N ASP A 590 21.45 18.07 6.43
CA ASP A 590 20.82 18.13 5.11
C ASP A 590 20.56 16.72 4.55
N GLU A 591 21.49 15.79 4.78
CA GLU A 591 21.29 14.38 4.45
C GLU A 591 20.10 13.84 5.24
N ASP A 592 20.08 14.02 6.56
CA ASP A 592 19.03 13.53 7.47
C ASP A 592 17.64 14.12 7.15
N LYS A 593 17.60 15.35 6.61
CA LYS A 593 16.40 16.01 6.05
C LYS A 593 16.01 15.52 4.65
N GLY A 594 16.80 14.63 4.05
CA GLY A 594 16.56 14.05 2.73
C GLY A 594 16.88 14.95 1.55
N LEU A 595 17.69 16.00 1.75
CA LEU A 595 17.99 16.98 0.69
C LEU A 595 18.99 16.42 -0.33
N GLY A 596 19.66 15.31 -0.02
CA GLY A 596 20.60 14.64 -0.91
C GLY A 596 21.53 13.70 -0.16
N MET A 597 22.70 13.43 -0.74
CA MET A 597 23.69 12.50 -0.21
C MET A 597 24.96 13.23 0.22
N TRP A 598 25.49 12.87 1.40
CA TRP A 598 26.80 13.32 1.85
C TRP A 598 27.88 12.39 1.29
N LYS A 599 28.75 12.91 0.42
CA LYS A 599 29.86 12.14 -0.15
C LYS A 599 31.04 12.10 0.83
N SER A 600 31.73 10.96 0.91
CA SER A 600 32.93 10.79 1.74
C SER A 600 34.06 11.74 1.32
N GLU A 601 34.69 12.40 2.29
CA GLU A 601 35.86 13.28 2.09
C GLU A 601 37.21 12.53 2.17
N ASP A 602 37.20 11.26 2.57
CA ASP A 602 38.43 10.46 2.63
C ASP A 602 39.18 10.42 1.28
N ALA A 603 40.51 10.45 1.35
CA ALA A 603 41.37 10.50 0.17
C ALA A 603 41.07 9.36 -0.82
N GLY A 604 40.80 9.73 -2.07
CA GLY A 604 40.46 8.79 -3.15
C GLY A 604 38.97 8.44 -3.26
N ALA A 605 38.11 8.88 -2.32
CA ALA A 605 36.69 8.63 -2.40
C ALA A 605 36.03 9.47 -3.51
N THR A 606 35.54 8.80 -4.55
CA THR A 606 34.93 9.48 -5.71
C THR A 606 33.41 9.49 -5.66
N TYR A 607 32.78 8.43 -5.14
CA TYR A 607 31.31 8.31 -5.13
C TYR A 607 30.77 7.59 -3.89
N VAL A 608 31.61 7.20 -2.94
CA VAL A 608 31.15 6.49 -1.74
C VAL A 608 30.41 7.44 -0.80
N HIS A 609 29.28 6.97 -0.29
CA HIS A 609 28.49 7.69 0.70
C HIS A 609 29.23 7.78 2.04
N GLY A 610 29.25 8.96 2.65
CA GLY A 610 30.08 9.23 3.84
C GLY A 610 29.72 8.36 5.04
N LYS A 611 28.49 7.82 5.10
CA LYS A 611 28.10 6.84 6.13
C LYS A 611 29.04 5.62 6.22
N LEU A 612 29.68 5.19 5.13
CA LEU A 612 30.59 4.04 5.16
C LEU A 612 31.88 4.29 5.95
N ASN A 613 32.23 5.56 6.13
CA ASN A 613 33.47 5.99 6.76
C ASN A 613 33.25 6.81 8.04
N LYS A 614 32.01 6.87 8.55
CA LYS A 614 31.67 7.46 9.85
C LYS A 614 32.47 6.79 10.98
N ASN A 615 32.64 7.50 12.09
CA ASN A 615 33.37 7.03 13.27
C ASN A 615 34.83 6.63 13.00
N ALA A 616 35.50 7.37 12.10
CA ALA A 616 36.88 7.15 11.70
C ALA A 616 37.91 7.16 12.85
N THR A 617 37.55 7.76 13.99
CA THR A 617 38.40 7.87 15.18
C THR A 617 38.39 6.63 16.07
N VAL A 618 37.46 5.69 15.88
CA VAL A 618 37.35 4.47 16.71
C VAL A 618 38.60 3.59 16.53
N PHE A 619 38.97 3.32 15.29
CA PHE A 619 40.26 2.70 14.96
C PHE A 619 40.81 3.30 13.66
N PRO A 620 41.64 4.35 13.72
CA PRO A 620 42.12 5.06 12.54
C PRO A 620 42.86 4.19 11.51
N GLY A 621 43.49 3.10 11.95
CA GLY A 621 44.18 2.14 11.08
C GLY A 621 43.27 1.12 10.38
N GLY A 622 41.94 1.20 10.57
CA GLY A 622 40.99 0.32 9.89
C GLY A 622 40.79 0.69 8.41
N ARG A 623 40.07 -0.15 7.67
CA ARG A 623 39.83 0.08 6.24
C ARG A 623 39.00 1.34 5.99
N VAL A 624 39.47 2.15 5.06
CA VAL A 624 38.72 3.25 4.45
C VAL A 624 38.02 2.72 3.20
N THR A 625 36.72 2.98 3.05
CA THR A 625 35.97 2.61 1.85
C THR A 625 35.96 3.78 0.86
N VAL A 626 36.67 3.66 -0.25
CA VAL A 626 36.86 4.75 -1.24
C VAL A 626 36.15 4.51 -2.56
N ASP A 627 35.77 3.26 -2.84
CA ASP A 627 35.09 2.81 -4.05
C ASP A 627 34.08 1.70 -3.71
N ASP A 628 33.52 1.10 -4.76
CA ASP A 628 32.60 -0.04 -4.70
C ASP A 628 33.29 -1.41 -4.93
N ASN A 629 34.62 -1.47 -4.79
CA ASN A 629 35.36 -2.73 -4.91
C ASN A 629 35.23 -3.55 -3.62
N TRP A 630 34.69 -4.75 -3.75
CA TRP A 630 34.50 -5.69 -2.66
C TRP A 630 35.39 -6.93 -2.83
N VAL A 631 35.66 -7.58 -1.70
CA VAL A 631 36.37 -8.86 -1.64
C VAL A 631 35.50 -9.86 -0.89
N ASN A 632 35.57 -11.11 -1.31
CA ASN A 632 34.82 -12.20 -0.71
C ASN A 632 35.73 -12.95 0.27
N ASP A 633 35.59 -12.61 1.55
CA ASP A 633 36.27 -13.35 2.63
C ASP A 633 35.43 -14.50 3.18
N ALA A 634 34.26 -14.79 2.60
CA ALA A 634 33.49 -16.01 2.90
C ALA A 634 34.08 -17.24 2.16
N VAL A 635 35.40 -17.34 2.14
CA VAL A 635 36.19 -18.32 1.36
C VAL A 635 37.21 -19.06 2.24
N TYR A 636 37.16 -18.82 3.54
CA TYR A 636 37.96 -19.50 4.54
C TYR A 636 37.13 -20.56 5.26
N GLY A 637 37.83 -21.40 6.04
CA GLY A 637 37.23 -22.37 6.95
C GLY A 637 36.07 -23.17 6.35
N ALA A 638 34.93 -23.16 7.06
CA ALA A 638 33.74 -23.91 6.67
C ALA A 638 33.04 -23.31 5.42
N ASN A 639 33.28 -22.04 5.09
CA ASN A 639 32.62 -21.36 3.99
C ASN A 639 33.11 -21.84 2.61
N LEU A 640 34.39 -22.22 2.50
CA LEU A 640 35.02 -22.59 1.22
C LEU A 640 34.27 -23.72 0.47
N PRO A 641 34.08 -24.93 1.05
CA PRO A 641 33.32 -25.99 0.38
C PRO A 641 31.80 -25.75 0.39
N TYR A 642 31.30 -24.90 1.29
CA TYR A 642 29.88 -24.68 1.49
C TYR A 642 29.26 -23.89 0.35
N PHE A 643 29.83 -22.73 0.01
CA PHE A 643 29.31 -21.88 -1.07
C PHE A 643 29.85 -22.25 -2.45
N ASN A 644 31.08 -22.78 -2.51
CA ASN A 644 31.79 -23.08 -3.75
C ASN A 644 31.80 -21.88 -4.72
N TRP A 645 32.30 -20.74 -4.22
CA TRP A 645 32.27 -19.46 -4.92
C TRP A 645 33.01 -19.50 -6.25
N LYS A 646 32.45 -18.81 -7.25
CA LYS A 646 33.13 -18.56 -8.54
C LYS A 646 33.85 -17.21 -8.58
N ARG A 647 33.55 -16.32 -7.63
CA ARG A 647 34.08 -14.95 -7.57
C ARG A 647 34.62 -14.67 -6.16
N MET A 648 35.85 -14.18 -6.13
CA MET A 648 36.62 -13.88 -4.91
C MET A 648 36.70 -12.37 -4.64
N SER A 649 36.35 -11.57 -5.64
CA SER A 649 36.26 -10.12 -5.59
C SER A 649 35.37 -9.65 -6.73
N GLY A 650 34.99 -8.38 -6.70
CA GLY A 650 34.25 -7.74 -7.77
C GLY A 650 33.96 -6.29 -7.48
N LYS A 651 33.20 -5.66 -8.37
CA LYS A 651 32.87 -4.25 -8.31
C LYS A 651 31.36 -4.03 -8.32
N GLY A 652 30.89 -3.30 -7.32
CA GLY A 652 29.51 -2.85 -7.22
C GLY A 652 28.49 -3.95 -6.95
N ILE A 653 27.25 -3.51 -6.79
CA ILE A 653 26.10 -4.33 -6.39
C ILE A 653 25.71 -5.39 -7.44
N GLN A 654 25.94 -5.11 -8.73
CA GLN A 654 25.62 -6.04 -9.81
C GLN A 654 26.50 -7.29 -9.77
N GLU A 655 27.82 -7.14 -9.63
CA GLU A 655 28.72 -8.30 -9.54
C GLU A 655 28.55 -9.03 -8.22
N PHE A 656 28.21 -8.32 -7.14
CA PHE A 656 27.83 -8.94 -5.87
C PHE A 656 26.59 -9.82 -6.04
N GLY A 657 25.53 -9.32 -6.69
CA GLY A 657 24.33 -10.10 -7.01
C GLY A 657 24.62 -11.31 -7.91
N LYS A 658 25.49 -11.17 -8.92
CA LYS A 658 25.96 -12.28 -9.75
C LYS A 658 26.64 -13.35 -8.90
N MET A 659 27.59 -12.96 -8.05
CA MET A 659 28.31 -13.86 -7.15
C MET A 659 27.34 -14.68 -6.29
N LEU A 660 26.37 -14.04 -5.65
CA LEU A 660 25.36 -14.74 -4.84
C LEU A 660 24.62 -15.79 -5.67
N SER A 661 24.08 -15.37 -6.81
CA SER A 661 23.26 -16.22 -7.68
C SER A 661 24.04 -17.38 -8.32
N GLU A 662 25.36 -17.24 -8.50
CA GLU A 662 26.26 -18.24 -9.09
C GLU A 662 26.76 -19.29 -8.07
N SER A 663 26.52 -19.07 -6.78
CA SER A 663 26.93 -19.97 -5.70
C SER A 663 26.18 -21.32 -5.74
N LYS A 664 26.77 -22.34 -5.12
CA LYS A 664 26.10 -23.64 -4.88
C LYS A 664 24.86 -23.48 -4.00
N GLN A 665 24.87 -22.50 -3.10
CA GLN A 665 23.88 -22.36 -2.06
C GLN A 665 22.60 -21.67 -2.55
N PHE A 666 22.67 -20.81 -3.57
CA PHE A 666 21.50 -20.13 -4.15
C PHE A 666 20.38 -21.10 -4.60
N PRO A 667 20.63 -22.10 -5.48
CA PRO A 667 19.57 -23.00 -5.92
C PRO A 667 19.03 -23.89 -4.78
N LEU A 668 19.87 -24.25 -3.80
CA LEU A 668 19.45 -25.01 -2.62
C LEU A 668 18.54 -24.17 -1.71
N CYS A 669 18.86 -22.89 -1.51
CA CYS A 669 18.03 -21.97 -0.75
C CYS A 669 16.67 -21.75 -1.41
N MET A 670 16.63 -21.54 -2.72
CA MET A 670 15.37 -21.42 -3.46
C MET A 670 14.52 -22.69 -3.32
N ALA A 671 15.13 -23.87 -3.41
CA ALA A 671 14.43 -25.14 -3.19
C ALA A 671 13.84 -25.24 -1.76
N SER A 672 14.63 -24.90 -0.73
CA SER A 672 14.16 -24.89 0.67
C SER A 672 13.00 -23.90 0.90
N ARG A 673 13.07 -22.70 0.32
CA ARG A 673 12.02 -21.68 0.45
C ARG A 673 10.74 -22.10 -0.27
N VAL A 674 10.86 -22.66 -1.48
CA VAL A 674 9.71 -23.22 -2.21
C VAL A 674 9.09 -24.37 -1.41
N TYR A 675 9.90 -25.29 -0.87
CA TYR A 675 9.45 -26.36 0.01
C TYR A 675 8.63 -25.83 1.19
N THR A 676 9.18 -24.86 1.91
CA THR A 676 8.47 -24.24 3.03
C THR A 676 7.14 -23.60 2.59
N SER A 677 7.11 -23.04 1.38
CA SER A 677 5.93 -22.35 0.84
C SER A 677 4.78 -23.29 0.46
N VAL A 678 5.07 -24.44 -0.16
CA VAL A 678 4.02 -25.38 -0.62
C VAL A 678 3.80 -26.56 0.33
N CYS A 679 4.82 -26.97 1.07
CA CYS A 679 4.72 -28.04 2.06
C CYS A 679 4.25 -27.52 3.43
N LYS A 680 4.28 -26.19 3.64
CA LYS A 680 3.81 -25.47 4.85
C LYS A 680 4.58 -25.81 6.13
N ARG A 681 5.81 -26.30 5.98
CA ARG A 681 6.77 -26.59 7.05
C ARG A 681 8.19 -26.46 6.54
N ALA A 682 9.15 -26.22 7.43
CA ALA A 682 10.56 -26.32 7.08
C ALA A 682 10.91 -27.77 6.69
N PRO A 683 11.87 -27.97 5.76
CA PRO A 683 12.41 -29.31 5.47
C PRO A 683 13.18 -29.84 6.69
N ALA A 684 13.11 -31.15 6.94
CA ALA A 684 14.01 -31.80 7.89
C ALA A 684 15.21 -32.39 7.14
N SER A 685 16.19 -32.92 7.89
CA SER A 685 17.42 -33.51 7.31
C SER A 685 17.13 -34.72 6.41
N SER A 686 16.02 -35.43 6.64
CA SER A 686 15.57 -36.50 5.76
C SER A 686 15.26 -36.05 4.33
N GLU A 687 14.98 -34.76 4.13
CA GLU A 687 14.64 -34.18 2.83
C GLU A 687 15.86 -33.55 2.12
N ASP A 688 17.06 -33.61 2.70
CA ASP A 688 18.27 -33.00 2.10
C ASP A 688 18.55 -33.55 0.69
N ALA A 689 18.36 -34.86 0.48
CA ALA A 689 18.54 -35.49 -0.82
C ALA A 689 17.52 -34.99 -1.87
N LEU A 690 16.26 -34.79 -1.46
CA LEU A 690 15.22 -34.21 -2.32
C LEU A 690 15.60 -32.78 -2.72
N LEU A 691 16.02 -31.95 -1.75
CA LEU A 691 16.37 -30.56 -2.01
C LEU A 691 17.60 -30.44 -2.92
N ALA A 692 18.60 -31.31 -2.74
CA ALA A 692 19.77 -31.38 -3.62
C ALA A 692 19.40 -31.78 -5.06
N ALA A 693 18.52 -32.77 -5.22
CA ALA A 693 18.01 -33.17 -6.53
C ALA A 693 17.19 -32.06 -7.20
N ALA A 694 16.24 -31.46 -6.46
CA ALA A 694 15.43 -30.33 -6.94
C ALA A 694 16.29 -29.12 -7.32
N SER A 695 17.34 -28.81 -6.54
CA SER A 695 18.33 -27.77 -6.85
C SER A 695 19.07 -28.07 -8.15
N THR A 696 19.48 -29.31 -8.39
CA THR A 696 20.16 -29.72 -9.63
C THR A 696 19.24 -29.57 -10.84
N GLU A 697 17.99 -30.02 -10.73
CA GLU A 697 16.98 -29.87 -11.78
C GLU A 697 16.62 -28.40 -12.01
N PHE A 698 16.57 -27.57 -10.96
CA PHE A 698 16.34 -26.14 -11.07
C PHE A 698 17.42 -25.46 -11.92
N VAL A 699 18.70 -25.79 -11.69
CA VAL A 699 19.81 -25.32 -12.53
C VAL A 699 19.64 -25.80 -13.97
N ALA A 700 19.34 -27.09 -14.18
CA ALA A 700 19.13 -27.67 -15.52
C ALA A 700 17.91 -27.06 -16.26
N LYS A 701 16.92 -26.55 -15.52
CA LYS A 701 15.75 -25.84 -16.05
C LYS A 701 15.94 -24.32 -16.04
N ASN A 702 17.18 -23.86 -16.21
CA ASN A 702 17.54 -22.44 -16.35
C ASN A 702 17.03 -21.57 -15.18
N TYR A 703 17.07 -22.11 -13.96
CA TYR A 703 16.61 -21.43 -12.75
C TYR A 703 15.14 -20.95 -12.84
N ASN A 704 14.26 -21.74 -13.46
CA ASN A 704 12.82 -21.45 -13.57
C ASN A 704 12.10 -21.76 -12.24
N LEU A 705 11.71 -20.70 -11.51
CA LEU A 705 11.05 -20.84 -10.21
C LEU A 705 9.66 -21.50 -10.31
N LYS A 706 8.90 -21.25 -11.38
CA LYS A 706 7.59 -21.87 -11.61
C LYS A 706 7.74 -23.40 -11.68
N PHE A 707 8.74 -23.88 -12.42
CA PHE A 707 9.10 -25.29 -12.44
C PHE A 707 9.48 -25.81 -11.05
N LEU A 708 10.27 -25.06 -10.27
CA LEU A 708 10.68 -25.48 -8.93
C LEU A 708 9.48 -25.67 -7.98
N PHE A 709 8.47 -24.78 -8.05
CA PHE A 709 7.19 -24.95 -7.34
C PHE A 709 6.47 -26.25 -7.74
N GLN A 710 6.36 -26.51 -9.04
CA GLN A 710 5.73 -27.74 -9.57
C GLN A 710 6.50 -29.00 -9.15
N LYS A 711 7.83 -28.94 -9.18
CA LYS A 711 8.72 -30.07 -8.83
C LYS A 711 8.62 -30.43 -7.36
N ILE A 712 8.63 -29.44 -6.47
CA ILE A 712 8.62 -29.71 -5.03
C ILE A 712 7.24 -30.13 -4.55
N VAL A 713 6.16 -29.49 -5.00
CA VAL A 713 4.81 -29.85 -4.53
C VAL A 713 4.41 -31.27 -4.97
N THR A 714 5.02 -31.81 -6.02
CA THR A 714 4.73 -33.17 -6.53
C THR A 714 5.59 -34.25 -5.87
N SER A 715 6.51 -33.88 -4.97
CA SER A 715 7.35 -34.82 -4.25
C SER A 715 6.55 -35.59 -3.18
N LYS A 716 7.03 -36.80 -2.87
CA LYS A 716 6.42 -37.67 -1.84
C LYS A 716 6.48 -37.02 -0.46
N GLU A 717 7.61 -36.40 -0.16
CA GLU A 717 7.94 -35.74 1.11
C GLU A 717 7.05 -34.52 1.37
N CYS A 718 6.62 -33.83 0.31
CA CYS A 718 5.76 -32.65 0.42
C CYS A 718 4.29 -33.01 0.60
N LEU A 719 3.80 -33.99 -0.16
CA LEU A 719 2.39 -34.38 -0.13
C LEU A 719 2.03 -35.23 1.07
N GLY A 720 3.01 -35.85 1.74
CA GLY A 720 2.78 -36.75 2.86
C GLY A 720 2.15 -38.04 2.34
N GLY A 721 2.98 -39.00 1.95
CA GLY A 721 2.56 -40.35 1.62
C GLY A 721 3.63 -41.34 2.06
N ASN A 722 3.19 -42.42 2.70
CA ASN A 722 4.02 -43.58 3.06
C ASN A 722 4.73 -44.19 1.85
#